data_AF-A0A1M2VC49-F1
#
_entry.id   AF-A0A1M2VC49-F1
#
_cell.length_a   1.000
_cell.length_b   1.000
_cell.length_c   1.000
_cell.angle_alpha   90.00
_cell.angle_beta   90.00
_cell.angle_gamma   90.00
#
_symmetry.space_group_name_H-M   'P 1'
#
loop_
_entity.id
_entity.type
_entity.pdbx_description
1 polymer ?
#
loop_
_entity_poly.entity_id
_entity_poly.type
_entity_poly.pdbx_seq_one_letter_code
_entity_poly.pdbx_strand_id
1 'polypeptide(L)'
;MRGMAASYHPKPHSRTTYTVLALFVLAVVVLAFLNEPLLVSRVQTVSLNLQNKKKERKFPFPDFNKYRHTRTLSPEEFGLEHPHERVIIVGDTHGMNRSLHDLLSTLSYDPRKDTMFLAGDILAKSTEAGSLAILDFLSQRQRGICFPDIEPKGPHRSGKSADAESKCKGVYAVRGNHDQMIVQWRAWREWFEPLQLTFPSADLHPRRLHVPSLASLTSTSTYNAGPPVGTGSQFLALIESEFLRDRSSDPNGAAADPQEWADIERKRAARTWRAEWWKRIPQPGKGRASKDWIPFGDHYWIARDMKPEHAKFLFSLPLVIHVPSEHFFLVHGGLLPSDPRRPSDDERQPLAHIPSADDITSDPTDDAEYDHTLLKVAPPQSVLRGLGTESKNITDADIEEMRAVQEAAVLHDVPHNRDPWVILNIRGVRKSGKATRRSDKGKHWAKIWNGQMKRCGGFVESSEREGEGDEDEDDDRVPARFRLTEARDKDNDHDDDASLPCYPSTVVYGHAASRDLDVRRWTVGLDTGCLYGRRLTSLVLQRRHPADVDTPTRTTPTDEEEEEEEGDDEDESSDEEEDELDEYAADGPLGGLNARYARVAGGSAVSRARKPPKTWSRGIKFGDKGSHLRAKLVSVKCPKAGDFAGL
;
A
#
# COMPACT_ATOMS: atom_id res chain seq x y z
N MET A 1 69.87 50.14 -37.18
CA MET A 1 70.43 49.13 -38.11
C MET A 1 69.43 47.98 -38.22
N ARG A 2 69.15 47.55 -39.46
CA ARG A 2 68.18 46.53 -39.86
C ARG A 2 68.65 45.11 -39.53
N GLY A 3 67.69 44.19 -39.36
CA GLY A 3 67.87 42.72 -39.48
C GLY A 3 66.55 42.00 -39.14
N MET A 4 65.58 41.96 -40.07
CA MET A 4 65.20 40.76 -40.86
C MET A 4 64.76 39.55 -40.01
N ALA A 5 63.44 39.43 -39.81
CA ALA A 5 62.78 38.19 -39.42
C ALA A 5 62.24 37.50 -40.68
N ALA A 6 62.64 36.24 -40.89
CA ALA A 6 62.26 35.42 -42.03
C ALA A 6 60.84 34.85 -41.85
N SER A 7 60.02 35.01 -42.89
CA SER A 7 58.68 34.42 -43.02
C SER A 7 58.79 32.95 -43.43
N TYR A 8 58.08 32.04 -42.74
CA TYR A 8 57.98 30.62 -43.08
C TYR A 8 56.63 30.35 -43.76
N HIS A 9 56.65 30.15 -45.08
CA HIS A 9 55.46 29.72 -45.84
C HIS A 9 55.37 28.19 -45.87
N PRO A 10 54.23 27.57 -45.48
CA PRO A 10 54.03 26.14 -45.68
C PRO A 10 53.79 25.82 -47.16
N LYS A 11 54.46 24.78 -47.66
CA LYS A 11 54.35 24.27 -49.04
C LYS A 11 52.95 23.66 -49.29
N PRO A 12 52.41 23.78 -50.52
CA PRO A 12 51.11 23.20 -50.84
C PRO A 12 51.23 21.67 -50.95
N HIS A 13 50.55 20.94 -50.07
CA HIS A 13 50.36 19.49 -50.23
C HIS A 13 49.50 19.23 -51.48
N SER A 14 49.99 18.37 -52.38
CA SER A 14 49.41 18.19 -53.71
C SER A 14 48.06 17.48 -53.65
N ARG A 15 47.08 17.99 -54.40
CA ARG A 15 45.75 17.38 -54.56
C ARG A 15 45.76 15.88 -54.93
N THR A 16 46.88 15.41 -55.51
CA THR A 16 47.10 14.00 -55.90
C THR A 16 47.22 13.03 -54.73
N THR A 17 47.73 13.44 -53.56
CA THR A 17 47.82 12.51 -52.40
C THR A 17 46.44 12.23 -51.79
N TYR A 18 45.58 13.24 -51.74
CA TYR A 18 44.20 13.07 -51.26
C TYR A 18 43.33 12.25 -52.21
N THR A 19 43.56 12.33 -53.52
CA THR A 19 42.82 11.52 -54.50
C THR A 19 43.22 10.05 -54.44
N VAL A 20 44.51 9.75 -54.26
CA VAL A 20 44.98 8.37 -54.10
C VAL A 20 44.46 7.77 -52.78
N LEU A 21 44.46 8.54 -51.70
CA LEU A 21 43.91 8.08 -50.41
C LEU A 21 42.39 7.83 -50.51
N ALA A 22 41.65 8.72 -51.18
CA ALA A 22 40.21 8.56 -51.39
C ALA A 22 39.89 7.33 -52.26
N LEU A 23 40.66 7.09 -53.32
CA LEU A 23 40.48 5.90 -54.16
C LEU A 23 40.85 4.61 -53.42
N PHE A 24 41.85 4.64 -52.54
CA PHE A 24 42.21 3.50 -51.70
C PHE A 24 41.12 3.18 -50.67
N VAL A 25 40.58 4.20 -49.98
CA VAL A 25 39.46 4.02 -49.04
C VAL A 25 38.21 3.51 -49.75
N LEU A 26 37.90 4.05 -50.94
CA LEU A 26 36.78 3.58 -51.75
C LEU A 26 36.96 2.11 -52.17
N ALA A 27 38.16 1.71 -52.58
CA ALA A 27 38.47 0.33 -52.94
C ALA A 27 38.34 -0.63 -51.76
N VAL A 28 38.79 -0.23 -50.56
CA VAL A 28 38.64 -1.02 -49.32
C VAL A 28 37.17 -1.17 -48.93
N VAL A 29 36.37 -0.11 -49.05
CA VAL A 29 34.92 -0.15 -48.79
C VAL A 29 34.22 -1.05 -49.81
N VAL A 30 34.53 -0.93 -51.10
CA VAL A 30 33.93 -1.78 -52.15
C VAL A 30 34.31 -3.25 -51.98
N LEU A 31 35.56 -3.55 -51.64
CA LEU A 31 35.99 -4.92 -51.33
C LEU A 31 35.31 -5.47 -50.06
N ALA A 32 35.09 -4.64 -49.05
CA ALA A 32 34.31 -5.02 -47.86
C ALA A 32 32.83 -5.31 -48.20
N PHE A 33 32.24 -4.59 -49.16
CA PHE A 33 30.87 -4.85 -49.62
C PHE A 33 30.75 -6.08 -50.53
N LEU A 34 31.78 -6.40 -51.32
CA LEU A 34 31.77 -7.54 -52.24
C LEU A 34 32.11 -8.88 -51.54
N ASN A 35 32.79 -8.86 -50.39
CA ASN A 35 33.18 -10.06 -49.64
C ASN A 35 32.28 -10.41 -48.43
N GLU A 36 31.26 -9.62 -48.11
CA GLU A 36 30.39 -9.84 -46.94
C GLU A 36 28.91 -10.02 -47.34
N PRO A 37 28.39 -11.25 -47.47
CA PRO A 37 26.96 -11.49 -47.66
C PRO A 37 26.10 -11.10 -46.44
N LEU A 38 26.71 -10.68 -45.33
CA LEU A 38 26.02 -10.32 -44.08
C LEU A 38 25.48 -8.87 -44.04
N LEU A 39 26.00 -7.94 -44.85
CA LEU A 39 25.56 -6.54 -44.80
C LEU A 39 24.16 -6.33 -45.42
N VAL A 40 23.88 -6.96 -46.56
CA VAL A 40 22.54 -6.91 -47.17
C VAL A 40 21.50 -7.62 -46.30
N SER A 41 21.88 -8.74 -45.68
CA SER A 41 21.03 -9.43 -44.68
C SER A 41 20.73 -8.54 -43.47
N ARG A 42 21.70 -7.78 -42.96
CA ARG A 42 21.48 -6.87 -41.84
C ARG A 42 20.58 -5.68 -42.21
N VAL A 43 20.72 -5.10 -43.42
CA VAL A 43 19.87 -3.98 -43.85
C VAL A 43 18.43 -4.45 -44.12
N GLN A 44 18.23 -5.64 -44.70
CA GLN A 44 16.88 -6.23 -44.81
C GLN A 44 16.30 -6.61 -43.44
N THR A 45 17.13 -7.06 -42.49
CA THR A 45 16.69 -7.35 -41.11
C THR A 45 16.32 -6.08 -40.36
N VAL A 46 17.03 -4.97 -40.59
CA VAL A 46 16.74 -3.66 -39.98
C VAL A 46 15.48 -3.03 -40.59
N SER A 47 15.29 -3.08 -41.91
CA SER A 47 14.07 -2.58 -42.56
C SER A 47 12.83 -3.40 -42.22
N LEU A 48 12.95 -4.73 -42.04
CA LEU A 48 11.86 -5.58 -41.58
C LEU A 48 11.58 -5.40 -40.07
N ASN A 49 12.59 -5.08 -39.24
CA ASN A 49 12.39 -4.76 -37.82
C ASN A 49 11.82 -3.35 -37.59
N LEU A 50 12.09 -2.37 -38.48
CA LEU A 50 11.45 -1.05 -38.39
C LEU A 50 9.97 -1.09 -38.78
N GLN A 51 9.56 -2.00 -39.68
CA GLN A 51 8.15 -2.17 -40.04
C GLN A 51 7.35 -3.06 -39.07
N ASN A 52 8.03 -3.78 -38.16
CA ASN A 52 7.40 -4.67 -37.17
C ASN A 52 7.50 -4.21 -35.72
N LYS A 53 7.75 -2.92 -35.46
CA LYS A 53 7.29 -2.28 -34.21
C LYS A 53 5.76 -2.18 -34.21
N LYS A 54 5.06 -3.30 -34.36
CA LYS A 54 3.73 -3.48 -33.80
C LYS A 54 3.92 -3.29 -32.31
N LYS A 55 3.53 -2.12 -31.80
CA LYS A 55 3.27 -1.86 -30.38
C LYS A 55 2.64 -3.15 -29.84
N GLU A 56 3.38 -3.93 -29.04
CA GLU A 56 2.89 -5.21 -28.54
C GLU A 56 1.55 -4.91 -27.90
N ARG A 57 0.47 -5.40 -28.51
CA ARG A 57 -0.87 -5.17 -27.98
C ARG A 57 -0.91 -5.96 -26.68
N LYS A 58 -0.76 -5.26 -25.55
CA LYS A 58 -0.90 -5.84 -24.21
C LYS A 58 -2.19 -6.67 -24.20
N PHE A 59 -2.12 -7.87 -23.63
CA PHE A 59 -3.28 -8.74 -23.52
C PHE A 59 -4.42 -7.97 -22.80
N PRO A 60 -5.66 -8.01 -23.30
CA PRO A 60 -6.77 -7.25 -22.71
C PRO A 60 -7.24 -7.94 -21.42
N PHE A 61 -6.57 -7.65 -20.32
CA PHE A 61 -6.94 -8.16 -19.00
C PHE A 61 -8.23 -7.48 -18.49
N PRO A 62 -9.14 -8.23 -17.86
CA PRO A 62 -10.17 -7.65 -16.99
C PRO A 62 -9.56 -6.81 -15.87
N ASP A 63 -10.36 -5.93 -15.25
CA ASP A 63 -9.94 -5.24 -14.04
C ASP A 63 -9.97 -6.19 -12.83
N PHE A 64 -8.78 -6.48 -12.30
CA PHE A 64 -8.58 -7.34 -11.14
C PHE A 64 -8.47 -6.57 -9.82
N ASN A 65 -8.55 -5.23 -9.84
CA ASN A 65 -8.22 -4.44 -8.66
C ASN A 65 -9.25 -4.50 -7.54
N LYS A 66 -10.55 -4.70 -7.87
CA LYS A 66 -11.65 -4.79 -6.90
C LYS A 66 -11.63 -3.66 -5.85
N TYR A 67 -11.33 -2.44 -6.27
CA TYR A 67 -11.24 -1.31 -5.35
C TYR A 67 -12.61 -0.99 -4.74
N ARG A 68 -12.60 -0.71 -3.44
CA ARG A 68 -13.69 -0.04 -2.73
C ARG A 68 -13.05 1.17 -2.07
N HIS A 69 -13.45 2.37 -2.47
CA HIS A 69 -12.75 3.57 -2.02
C HIS A 69 -12.97 3.82 -0.52
N THR A 70 -14.18 4.23 -0.14
CA THR A 70 -14.50 4.61 1.24
C THR A 70 -15.58 3.68 1.81
N ARG A 71 -15.51 3.41 3.11
CA ARG A 71 -16.64 2.94 3.92
C ARG A 71 -16.84 3.91 5.08
N THR A 72 -17.98 4.58 5.11
CA THR A 72 -18.40 5.39 6.27
C THR A 72 -19.10 4.50 7.27
N LEU A 73 -18.72 4.57 8.55
CA LEU A 73 -19.35 3.80 9.63
C LEU A 73 -20.32 4.66 10.43
N SER A 74 -21.43 4.06 10.86
CA SER A 74 -22.31 4.68 11.85
C SER A 74 -21.70 4.59 13.27
N PRO A 75 -22.19 5.41 14.23
CA PRO A 75 -21.76 5.31 15.64
C PRO A 75 -21.90 3.89 16.21
N GLU A 76 -22.98 3.19 15.86
CA GLU A 76 -23.24 1.81 16.32
C GLU A 76 -22.26 0.80 15.72
N GLU A 77 -21.87 0.98 14.45
CA GLU A 77 -20.85 0.15 13.80
C GLU A 77 -19.45 0.40 14.38
N PHE A 78 -19.13 1.65 14.73
CA PHE A 78 -17.88 1.98 15.38
C PHE A 78 -17.78 1.34 16.77
N GLY A 79 -18.88 1.36 17.53
CA GLY A 79 -19.04 0.56 18.73
C GLY A 79 -18.35 1.14 19.98
N LEU A 80 -18.55 2.44 20.22
CA LEU A 80 -18.19 3.13 21.46
C LEU A 80 -19.42 3.70 22.22
N GLU A 81 -20.61 3.16 21.97
CA GLU A 81 -21.87 3.61 22.56
C GLU A 81 -21.95 3.36 24.08
N HIS A 82 -21.17 2.41 24.60
CA HIS A 82 -21.19 2.04 26.01
C HIS A 82 -19.82 2.20 26.69
N PRO A 83 -19.75 2.64 27.96
CA PRO A 83 -18.48 2.89 28.66
C PRO A 83 -17.55 1.67 28.80
N HIS A 84 -18.09 0.45 28.67
CA HIS A 84 -17.33 -0.79 28.76
C HIS A 84 -16.87 -1.33 27.40
N GLU A 85 -17.28 -0.69 26.31
CA GLU A 85 -16.85 -1.04 24.96
C GLU A 85 -15.54 -0.35 24.63
N ARG A 86 -14.75 -1.02 23.79
CA ARG A 86 -13.47 -0.48 23.33
C ARG A 86 -13.35 -0.66 21.83
N VAL A 87 -12.69 0.29 21.19
CA VAL A 87 -12.21 0.16 19.83
C VAL A 87 -10.72 -0.11 19.89
N ILE A 88 -10.27 -1.16 19.21
CA ILE A 88 -8.87 -1.57 19.14
C ILE A 88 -8.43 -1.50 17.68
N ILE A 89 -7.55 -0.57 17.34
CA ILE A 89 -6.98 -0.40 16.01
C ILE A 89 -5.56 -0.95 16.04
N VAL A 90 -5.29 -1.98 15.24
CA VAL A 90 -3.99 -2.66 15.16
C VAL A 90 -3.24 -2.20 13.90
N GLY A 91 -1.95 -1.92 14.03
CA GLY A 91 -1.07 -1.61 12.91
C GLY A 91 -0.75 -2.82 12.03
N ASP A 92 0.21 -2.64 11.13
CA ASP A 92 0.59 -3.61 10.10
C ASP A 92 1.05 -4.94 10.71
N THR A 93 0.38 -6.03 10.30
CA THR A 93 0.64 -7.36 10.87
C THR A 93 1.50 -8.22 9.98
N HIS A 94 1.46 -8.07 8.65
CA HIS A 94 2.28 -8.82 7.70
C HIS A 94 2.34 -10.34 7.97
N GLY A 95 1.19 -10.97 8.20
CA GLY A 95 1.13 -12.41 8.48
C GLY A 95 1.70 -12.85 9.83
N MET A 96 2.05 -11.92 10.73
CA MET A 96 2.62 -12.20 12.05
C MET A 96 1.55 -12.66 13.06
N ASN A 97 0.90 -13.79 12.76
CA ASN A 97 -0.24 -14.31 13.50
C ASN A 97 0.01 -14.42 15.01
N ARG A 98 1.19 -14.93 15.39
CA ARG A 98 1.56 -15.08 16.80
C ARG A 98 1.64 -13.73 17.51
N SER A 99 2.27 -12.73 16.90
CA SER A 99 2.36 -11.38 17.47
C SER A 99 0.98 -10.73 17.62
N LEU A 100 0.09 -10.93 16.64
CA LEU A 100 -1.29 -10.47 16.74
C LEU A 100 -2.01 -11.10 17.94
N HIS A 101 -1.91 -12.42 18.12
CA HIS A 101 -2.54 -13.09 19.26
C HIS A 101 -1.89 -12.75 20.61
N ASP A 102 -0.58 -12.53 20.66
CA ASP A 102 0.13 -12.06 21.86
C ASP A 102 -0.36 -10.63 22.25
N LEU A 103 -0.61 -9.77 21.27
CA LEU A 103 -1.20 -8.43 21.48
C LEU A 103 -2.64 -8.52 21.98
N LEU A 104 -3.48 -9.31 21.32
CA LEU A 104 -4.88 -9.50 21.73
C LEU A 104 -4.98 -10.12 23.13
N SER A 105 -4.09 -11.06 23.47
CA SER A 105 -3.98 -11.62 24.82
C SER A 105 -3.57 -10.55 25.83
N THR A 106 -2.60 -9.69 25.49
CA THR A 106 -2.16 -8.57 26.35
C THR A 106 -3.30 -7.60 26.64
N LEU A 107 -4.14 -7.34 25.64
CA LEU A 107 -5.30 -6.46 25.75
C LEU A 107 -6.49 -7.09 26.48
N SER A 108 -6.44 -8.39 26.75
CA SER A 108 -7.60 -9.19 27.18
C SER A 108 -8.79 -8.98 26.23
N TYR A 109 -8.54 -9.13 24.93
CA TYR A 109 -9.53 -8.90 23.88
C TYR A 109 -10.79 -9.76 24.08
N ASP A 110 -11.95 -9.11 24.11
CA ASP A 110 -13.27 -9.75 24.21
C ASP A 110 -14.09 -9.41 22.95
N PRO A 111 -14.33 -10.37 22.05
CA PRO A 111 -15.06 -10.13 20.80
C PRO A 111 -16.54 -9.74 21.01
N ARG A 112 -17.07 -9.80 22.24
CA ARG A 112 -18.43 -9.33 22.57
C ARG A 112 -18.47 -7.85 22.95
N LYS A 113 -17.33 -7.25 23.31
CA LYS A 113 -17.23 -5.87 23.82
C LYS A 113 -16.28 -4.99 23.01
N ASP A 114 -15.31 -5.61 22.35
CA ASP A 114 -14.26 -4.92 21.63
C ASP A 114 -14.51 -4.96 20.11
N THR A 115 -14.66 -3.79 19.50
CA THR A 115 -14.62 -3.65 18.03
C THR A 115 -13.16 -3.57 17.59
N MET A 116 -12.77 -4.35 16.59
CA MET A 116 -11.38 -4.41 16.13
C MET A 116 -11.23 -3.84 14.72
N PHE A 117 -10.16 -3.08 14.51
CA PHE A 117 -9.75 -2.50 13.24
C PHE A 117 -8.31 -2.90 12.92
N LEU A 118 -7.99 -3.07 11.64
CA LEU A 118 -6.61 -3.22 11.17
C LEU A 118 -6.27 -2.11 10.16
N ALA A 119 -5.09 -1.50 10.30
CA ALA A 119 -4.61 -0.38 9.48
C ALA A 119 -4.02 -0.81 8.11
N GLY A 120 -4.36 -2.00 7.61
CA GLY A 120 -3.83 -2.55 6.37
C GLY A 120 -2.58 -3.41 6.56
N ASP A 121 -2.02 -3.87 5.45
CA ASP A 121 -0.90 -4.80 5.35
C ASP A 121 -1.04 -5.96 6.35
N ILE A 122 -2.17 -6.63 6.20
CA ILE A 122 -2.56 -7.75 7.05
C ILE A 122 -1.71 -8.98 6.70
N LEU A 123 -1.32 -9.11 5.44
CA LEU A 123 -0.76 -10.34 4.86
C LEU A 123 0.64 -10.13 4.24
N ALA A 124 1.22 -11.25 3.78
CA ALA A 124 2.52 -11.36 3.12
C ALA A 124 3.73 -10.99 4.01
N LYS A 125 4.95 -11.15 3.48
CA LYS A 125 6.26 -10.90 4.13
C LYS A 125 6.68 -11.88 5.23
N SER A 126 5.75 -12.36 6.05
CA SER A 126 6.01 -13.48 6.97
C SER A 126 5.68 -14.80 6.25
N THR A 127 5.23 -15.81 6.98
CA THR A 127 4.84 -17.11 6.43
C THR A 127 3.46 -17.07 5.77
N GLU A 128 3.27 -17.85 4.72
CA GLU A 128 1.97 -18.09 4.09
C GLU A 128 0.95 -18.61 5.13
N ALA A 129 1.36 -19.59 5.94
CA ALA A 129 0.53 -20.15 7.01
C ALA A 129 0.10 -19.09 8.04
N GLY A 130 0.97 -18.16 8.40
CA GLY A 130 0.64 -17.04 9.28
C GLY A 130 -0.41 -16.10 8.66
N SER A 131 -0.25 -15.77 7.37
CA SER A 131 -1.22 -14.96 6.63
C SER A 131 -2.60 -15.64 6.55
N LEU A 132 -2.63 -16.93 6.23
CA LEU A 132 -3.87 -17.71 6.16
C LEU A 132 -4.54 -17.86 7.53
N ALA A 133 -3.76 -18.02 8.62
CA ALA A 133 -4.29 -18.10 9.98
C ALA A 133 -4.96 -16.78 10.43
N ILE A 134 -4.37 -15.64 10.09
CA ILE A 134 -5.00 -14.33 10.35
C ILE A 134 -6.31 -14.21 9.55
N LEU A 135 -6.34 -14.62 8.28
CA LEU A 135 -7.57 -14.59 7.47
C LEU A 135 -8.66 -15.51 8.03
N ASP A 136 -8.30 -16.70 8.50
CA ASP A 136 -9.22 -17.61 9.17
C ASP A 136 -9.82 -16.94 10.41
N PHE A 137 -8.99 -16.30 11.24
CA PHE A 137 -9.43 -15.55 12.41
C PHE A 137 -10.39 -14.40 12.03
N LEU A 138 -10.00 -13.52 11.11
CA LEU A 138 -10.79 -12.33 10.74
C LEU A 138 -12.10 -12.71 10.05
N SER A 139 -12.08 -13.69 9.14
CA SER A 139 -13.28 -14.12 8.41
C SER A 139 -14.31 -14.80 9.31
N GLN A 140 -13.88 -15.56 10.33
CA GLN A 140 -14.78 -16.12 11.35
C GLN A 140 -15.48 -15.03 12.16
N ARG A 141 -14.73 -13.99 12.58
CA ARG A 141 -15.30 -12.84 13.30
C ARG A 141 -16.33 -12.09 12.47
N GLN A 142 -16.06 -11.86 11.20
CA GLN A 142 -17.00 -11.18 10.29
C GLN A 142 -18.32 -11.96 10.15
N ARG A 143 -18.29 -13.28 10.33
CA ARG A 143 -19.48 -14.15 10.32
C ARG A 143 -20.20 -14.23 11.67
N GLY A 144 -19.76 -13.48 12.68
CA GLY A 144 -20.36 -13.45 14.02
C GLY A 144 -19.97 -14.64 14.91
N ILE A 145 -18.88 -15.34 14.60
CA ILE A 145 -18.36 -16.44 15.43
C ILE A 145 -17.45 -15.84 16.51
N CYS A 146 -17.93 -15.75 17.75
CA CYS A 146 -17.22 -15.09 18.87
C CYS A 146 -16.24 -16.00 19.59
N PHE A 147 -16.51 -17.29 19.58
CA PHE A 147 -15.60 -18.31 20.08
C PHE A 147 -15.75 -19.49 19.13
N PRO A 148 -14.66 -19.98 18.52
CA PRO A 148 -14.77 -21.21 17.74
C PRO A 148 -15.19 -22.32 18.70
N ASP A 149 -16.20 -23.12 18.32
CA ASP A 149 -16.64 -24.27 19.10
C ASP A 149 -15.48 -25.28 19.21
N ILE A 150 -14.81 -25.29 20.36
CA ILE A 150 -13.90 -26.38 20.73
C ILE A 150 -14.77 -27.50 21.30
N GLU A 151 -15.54 -28.19 20.47
CA GLU A 151 -16.27 -29.38 20.92
C GLU A 151 -15.34 -30.61 20.95
N PRO A 152 -15.34 -31.40 22.03
CA PRO A 152 -15.64 -32.81 21.93
C PRO A 152 -17.16 -32.98 21.95
N LYS A 153 -17.75 -33.49 20.86
CA LYS A 153 -19.17 -33.84 20.75
C LYS A 153 -19.59 -34.76 21.90
N GLY A 154 -20.19 -34.19 22.94
CA GLY A 154 -20.93 -34.90 23.98
C GLY A 154 -22.42 -34.94 23.63
N PRO A 155 -23.17 -35.97 24.06
CA PRO A 155 -24.54 -36.14 23.63
C PRO A 155 -25.45 -35.02 24.17
N HIS A 156 -26.22 -34.46 23.24
CA HIS A 156 -27.27 -33.45 23.38
C HIS A 156 -27.90 -33.35 24.77
N ARG A 157 -27.81 -32.17 25.40
CA ARG A 157 -28.86 -31.66 26.28
C ARG A 157 -29.62 -30.56 25.54
N SER A 158 -30.78 -30.94 25.04
CA SER A 158 -31.81 -30.04 24.54
C SER A 158 -32.32 -29.12 25.65
N GLY A 159 -32.47 -27.83 25.33
CA GLY A 159 -33.46 -26.97 25.97
C GLY A 159 -32.90 -25.84 26.84
N LYS A 160 -32.44 -24.76 26.20
CA LYS A 160 -32.73 -23.37 26.61
C LYS A 160 -32.87 -22.51 25.33
N SER A 161 -33.82 -21.58 25.37
CA SER A 161 -34.25 -20.70 24.28
C SER A 161 -33.07 -20.00 23.56
N ALA A 162 -33.07 -20.09 22.23
CA ALA A 162 -32.09 -19.50 21.33
C ALA A 162 -32.34 -17.99 21.07
N ASP A 163 -32.63 -17.24 22.13
CA ASP A 163 -32.91 -15.80 22.05
C ASP A 163 -32.01 -15.11 23.09
N ALA A 164 -31.00 -14.37 22.59
CA ALA A 164 -29.93 -13.63 23.29
C ALA A 164 -28.51 -14.27 23.31
N GLU A 165 -28.12 -15.01 22.27
CA GLU A 165 -26.70 -15.29 22.03
C GLU A 165 -26.03 -14.00 21.53
N SER A 166 -25.26 -13.33 22.41
CA SER A 166 -24.65 -12.01 22.16
C SER A 166 -23.79 -12.04 20.89
N LYS A 167 -24.26 -11.38 19.82
CA LYS A 167 -23.56 -11.20 18.55
C LYS A 167 -22.20 -10.52 18.79
N CYS A 168 -21.16 -10.98 18.10
CA CYS A 168 -19.85 -10.34 18.21
C CYS A 168 -19.87 -8.91 17.70
N LYS A 169 -19.02 -8.08 18.28
CA LYS A 169 -18.66 -6.79 17.70
C LYS A 169 -17.93 -6.98 16.38
N GLY A 170 -18.01 -5.96 15.54
CA GLY A 170 -17.49 -6.00 14.18
C GLY A 170 -15.95 -6.07 14.14
N VAL A 171 -15.45 -6.63 13.05
CA VAL A 171 -14.05 -6.55 12.67
C VAL A 171 -13.96 -5.85 11.33
N TYR A 172 -13.16 -4.79 11.31
CA TYR A 172 -12.98 -3.91 10.17
C TYR A 172 -11.50 -3.85 9.82
N ALA A 173 -11.20 -3.51 8.58
CA ALA A 173 -9.83 -3.21 8.16
C ALA A 173 -9.86 -2.32 6.93
N VAL A 174 -8.80 -1.55 6.75
CA VAL A 174 -8.50 -0.94 5.46
C VAL A 174 -7.54 -1.83 4.68
N ARG A 175 -7.55 -1.69 3.36
CA ARG A 175 -6.66 -2.45 2.48
C ARG A 175 -5.27 -1.82 2.47
N GLY A 176 -4.22 -2.63 2.67
CA GLY A 176 -2.84 -2.20 2.43
C GLY A 176 -2.31 -2.54 1.03
N ASN A 177 -1.12 -2.05 0.70
CA ASN A 177 -0.55 -2.29 -0.63
C ASN A 177 -0.16 -3.76 -0.82
N HIS A 178 0.27 -4.47 0.23
CA HIS A 178 0.49 -5.91 0.16
C HIS A 178 -0.81 -6.71 0.00
N ASP A 179 -1.88 -6.27 0.69
CA ASP A 179 -3.20 -6.90 0.57
C ASP A 179 -3.77 -6.71 -0.85
N GLN A 180 -3.56 -5.53 -1.46
CA GLN A 180 -4.01 -5.22 -2.82
C GLN A 180 -3.40 -6.17 -3.87
N MET A 181 -2.11 -6.50 -3.74
CA MET A 181 -1.45 -7.44 -4.64
C MET A 181 -2.04 -8.85 -4.56
N ILE A 182 -2.43 -9.30 -3.36
CA ILE A 182 -3.08 -10.60 -3.15
C ILE A 182 -4.49 -10.59 -3.74
N VAL A 183 -5.23 -9.49 -3.56
CA VAL A 183 -6.55 -9.29 -4.19
C VAL A 183 -6.46 -9.42 -5.71
N GLN A 184 -5.48 -8.76 -6.32
CA GLN A 184 -5.24 -8.84 -7.77
C GLN A 184 -4.94 -10.27 -8.22
N TRP A 185 -4.01 -10.95 -7.53
CA TRP A 185 -3.68 -12.34 -7.83
C TRP A 185 -4.89 -13.26 -7.69
N ARG A 186 -5.66 -13.12 -6.62
CA ARG A 186 -6.85 -13.93 -6.37
C ARG A 186 -7.91 -13.73 -7.45
N ALA A 187 -8.23 -12.48 -7.77
CA ALA A 187 -9.19 -12.15 -8.82
C ALA A 187 -8.73 -12.64 -10.21
N TRP A 188 -7.43 -12.58 -10.50
CA TRP A 188 -6.86 -13.16 -11.71
C TRP A 188 -6.99 -14.69 -11.73
N ARG A 189 -6.72 -15.40 -10.63
CA ARG A 189 -6.87 -16.86 -10.57
C ARG A 189 -8.31 -17.29 -10.82
N GLU A 190 -9.28 -16.61 -10.19
CA GLU A 190 -10.72 -16.86 -10.39
C GLU A 190 -11.14 -16.68 -11.86
N TRP A 191 -10.47 -15.80 -12.60
CA TRP A 191 -10.66 -15.63 -14.04
C TRP A 191 -9.88 -16.66 -14.88
N PHE A 192 -8.63 -16.94 -14.53
CA PHE A 192 -7.69 -17.73 -15.33
C PHE A 192 -7.95 -19.23 -15.25
N GLU A 193 -8.15 -19.76 -14.04
CA GLU A 193 -8.32 -21.21 -13.80
C GLU A 193 -9.45 -21.87 -14.59
N PRO A 194 -10.65 -21.27 -14.73
CA PRO A 194 -11.74 -21.86 -15.50
C PRO A 194 -11.60 -21.69 -17.01
N LEU A 195 -10.61 -20.93 -17.51
CA LEU A 195 -10.41 -20.77 -18.96
C LEU A 195 -10.15 -22.12 -19.63
N GLN A 196 -10.75 -22.31 -20.80
CA GLN A 196 -10.54 -23.47 -21.64
C GLN A 196 -9.92 -23.04 -22.97
N LEU A 197 -8.78 -23.64 -23.32
CA LEU A 197 -8.12 -23.42 -24.61
C LEU A 197 -8.04 -24.73 -25.37
N THR A 198 -8.42 -24.70 -26.64
CA THR A 198 -8.27 -25.83 -27.55
C THR A 198 -7.02 -25.64 -28.40
N PHE A 199 -6.07 -26.56 -28.29
CA PHE A 199 -4.91 -26.61 -29.16
C PHE A 199 -5.12 -27.74 -30.18
N PRO A 200 -4.90 -27.51 -31.48
CA PRO A 200 -4.91 -28.60 -32.44
C PRO A 200 -3.92 -29.67 -31.98
N SER A 201 -4.39 -30.90 -31.76
CA SER A 201 -3.52 -32.02 -31.43
C SER A 201 -2.39 -32.11 -32.45
N ALA A 202 -1.19 -32.41 -31.99
CA ALA A 202 -0.01 -32.70 -32.82
C ALA A 202 -0.15 -34.02 -33.62
N ASP A 203 -1.36 -34.35 -34.11
CA ASP A 203 -1.70 -35.58 -34.84
C ASP A 203 -1.67 -35.41 -36.37
N LEU A 204 -1.14 -34.28 -36.88
CA LEU A 204 -0.92 -34.06 -38.32
C LEU A 204 0.55 -34.05 -38.71
N HIS A 205 1.38 -34.89 -38.09
CA HIS A 205 2.68 -35.27 -38.66
C HIS A 205 2.67 -36.76 -38.96
N PRO A 206 2.69 -37.20 -40.25
CA PRO A 206 2.85 -38.60 -40.55
C PRO A 206 4.20 -39.06 -39.98
N ARG A 207 4.17 -40.16 -39.21
CA ARG A 207 5.38 -40.87 -38.74
C ARG A 207 6.25 -41.21 -39.95
N ARG A 208 7.20 -40.34 -40.30
CA ARG A 208 8.33 -40.74 -41.15
C ARG A 208 9.25 -41.58 -40.27
N LEU A 209 9.28 -42.88 -40.55
CA LEU A 209 10.37 -43.76 -40.14
C LEU A 209 11.69 -43.08 -40.55
N HIS A 210 12.55 -42.75 -39.58
CA HIS A 210 13.86 -42.18 -39.86
C HIS A 210 14.94 -43.13 -39.34
N VAL A 211 15.76 -43.59 -40.27
CA VAL A 211 17.03 -44.30 -40.04
C VAL A 211 18.01 -43.31 -39.39
N PRO A 212 18.84 -43.70 -38.40
CA PRO A 212 19.71 -42.74 -37.73
C PRO A 212 20.85 -42.32 -38.67
N SER A 213 20.97 -41.02 -38.95
CA SER A 213 22.14 -40.41 -39.58
C SER A 213 23.08 -39.85 -38.49
N LEU A 214 24.39 -40.00 -38.71
CA LEU A 214 25.49 -39.68 -37.80
C LEU A 214 25.71 -38.16 -37.55
N ALA A 215 24.71 -37.31 -37.81
CA ALA A 215 24.75 -35.86 -37.59
C ALA A 215 24.15 -35.42 -36.24
N SER A 216 23.97 -36.34 -35.29
CA SER A 216 23.36 -36.09 -33.98
C SER A 216 24.34 -35.59 -32.90
N LEU A 217 25.42 -34.89 -33.29
CA LEU A 217 26.40 -34.31 -32.34
C LEU A 217 26.41 -32.77 -32.32
N THR A 218 25.48 -32.11 -33.01
CA THR A 218 25.20 -30.68 -32.86
C THR A 218 23.72 -30.47 -32.55
N SER A 219 23.28 -31.01 -31.42
CA SER A 219 21.92 -30.83 -30.91
C SER A 219 21.85 -29.57 -30.05
N THR A 220 21.41 -28.45 -30.63
CA THR A 220 20.67 -27.45 -29.86
C THR A 220 19.39 -28.13 -29.38
N SER A 221 19.39 -28.56 -28.12
CA SER A 221 18.25 -29.21 -27.46
C SER A 221 16.96 -28.45 -27.74
N THR A 222 16.06 -29.03 -28.55
CA THR A 222 14.72 -28.49 -28.76
C THR A 222 13.95 -28.62 -27.45
N TYR A 223 13.50 -27.49 -26.89
CA TYR A 223 12.70 -27.46 -25.66
C TYR A 223 11.44 -28.32 -25.86
N ASN A 224 11.29 -29.36 -25.03
CA ASN A 224 10.12 -30.23 -25.06
C ASN A 224 9.01 -29.62 -24.18
N ALA A 225 7.99 -29.05 -24.82
CA ALA A 225 6.87 -28.41 -24.13
C ALA A 225 5.86 -29.39 -23.49
N GLY A 226 6.07 -30.71 -23.63
CA GLY A 226 5.12 -31.73 -23.19
C GLY A 226 3.77 -31.68 -23.94
N PRO A 227 2.83 -32.56 -23.57
CA PRO A 227 1.49 -32.56 -24.15
C PRO A 227 0.71 -31.29 -23.76
N PRO A 228 -0.17 -30.77 -24.64
CA PRO A 228 -0.99 -29.60 -24.33
C PRO A 228 -2.01 -29.88 -23.23
N VAL A 229 -2.22 -28.89 -22.35
CA VAL A 229 -3.30 -28.90 -21.35
C VAL A 229 -4.44 -27.99 -21.79
N GLY A 230 -5.67 -28.39 -21.44
CA GLY A 230 -6.89 -27.74 -21.95
C GLY A 230 -7.46 -26.65 -21.05
N THR A 231 -7.03 -26.56 -19.79
CA THR A 231 -7.58 -25.61 -18.81
C THR A 231 -6.49 -24.78 -18.12
N GLY A 232 -6.87 -23.60 -17.64
CA GLY A 232 -5.96 -22.72 -16.91
C GLY A 232 -5.47 -23.37 -15.61
N SER A 233 -6.36 -24.03 -14.88
CA SER A 233 -6.00 -24.78 -13.65
C SER A 233 -4.96 -25.87 -13.90
N GLN A 234 -5.10 -26.65 -14.98
CA GLN A 234 -4.09 -27.65 -15.38
C GLN A 234 -2.76 -26.99 -15.75
N PHE A 235 -2.79 -25.84 -16.41
CA PHE A 235 -1.56 -25.12 -16.74
C PHE A 235 -0.86 -24.57 -15.50
N LEU A 236 -1.59 -23.99 -14.54
CA LEU A 236 -1.01 -23.52 -13.28
C LEU A 236 -0.42 -24.69 -12.49
N ALA A 237 -1.14 -25.81 -12.34
CA ALA A 237 -0.62 -26.99 -11.66
C ALA A 237 0.70 -27.49 -12.29
N LEU A 238 0.80 -27.45 -13.62
CA LEU A 238 2.01 -27.80 -14.35
C LEU A 238 3.17 -26.86 -14.00
N ILE A 239 3.03 -25.56 -14.21
CA ILE A 239 4.13 -24.60 -13.98
C ILE A 239 4.48 -24.44 -12.50
N GLU A 240 3.51 -24.57 -11.58
CA GLU A 240 3.75 -24.58 -10.14
C GLU A 240 4.62 -25.78 -9.73
N SER A 241 4.32 -26.97 -10.28
CA SER A 241 5.12 -28.17 -10.01
C SER A 241 6.53 -28.07 -10.61
N GLU A 242 6.66 -27.44 -11.78
CA GLU A 242 7.95 -27.20 -12.44
C GLU A 242 8.79 -26.20 -11.64
N PHE A 243 8.20 -25.08 -11.21
CA PHE A 243 8.87 -24.08 -10.37
C PHE A 243 9.36 -24.70 -9.05
N LEU A 244 8.51 -25.43 -8.33
CA LEU A 244 8.89 -26.05 -7.05
C LEU A 244 10.01 -27.08 -7.22
N ARG A 245 9.95 -27.90 -8.28
CA ARG A 245 11.00 -28.88 -8.59
C ARG A 245 12.32 -28.17 -8.91
N ASP A 246 12.30 -27.19 -9.80
CA ASP A 246 13.51 -26.48 -10.25
C ASP A 246 14.15 -25.73 -9.07
N ARG A 247 13.34 -25.06 -8.24
CA ARG A 247 13.79 -24.40 -6.99
C ARG A 247 14.40 -25.38 -5.98
N SER A 248 13.86 -26.59 -5.89
CA SER A 248 14.42 -27.62 -5.00
C SER A 248 15.73 -28.23 -5.53
N SER A 249 15.89 -28.30 -6.85
CA SER A 249 17.07 -28.89 -7.49
C SER A 249 18.26 -27.93 -7.58
N ASP A 250 17.99 -26.63 -7.73
CA ASP A 250 19.02 -25.59 -7.84
C ASP A 250 18.57 -24.33 -7.06
N PRO A 251 18.72 -24.32 -5.73
CA PRO A 251 18.22 -23.25 -4.87
C PRO A 251 18.94 -21.91 -5.07
N ASN A 252 20.11 -21.91 -5.72
CA ASN A 252 20.89 -20.70 -6.02
C ASN A 252 20.88 -20.34 -7.51
N GLY A 253 20.17 -21.12 -8.34
CA GLY A 253 20.05 -20.87 -9.78
C GLY A 253 18.92 -19.91 -10.12
N ALA A 254 18.49 -19.91 -11.38
CA ALA A 254 17.44 -19.01 -11.85
C ALA A 254 16.06 -19.22 -11.18
N ALA A 255 15.86 -20.34 -10.47
CA ALA A 255 14.66 -20.61 -9.67
C ALA A 255 14.71 -19.98 -8.26
N ALA A 256 15.84 -19.37 -7.88
CA ALA A 256 15.98 -18.58 -6.66
C ALA A 256 15.14 -17.30 -6.72
N ASP A 257 15.08 -16.67 -7.89
CA ASP A 257 14.23 -15.51 -8.16
C ASP A 257 12.99 -15.93 -8.97
N PRO A 258 11.77 -15.82 -8.40
CA PRO A 258 10.54 -16.22 -9.08
C PRO A 258 10.29 -15.51 -10.41
N GLN A 259 10.71 -14.24 -10.52
CA GLN A 259 10.49 -13.44 -11.71
C GLN A 259 11.45 -13.87 -12.83
N GLU A 260 12.73 -14.07 -12.51
CA GLU A 260 13.74 -14.59 -13.43
C GLU A 260 13.33 -15.95 -13.99
N TRP A 261 12.89 -16.88 -13.13
CA TRP A 261 12.40 -18.18 -13.57
C TRP A 261 11.22 -18.05 -14.53
N ALA A 262 10.23 -17.22 -14.19
CA ALA A 262 9.05 -17.01 -15.04
C ALA A 262 9.43 -16.39 -16.40
N ASP A 263 10.40 -15.49 -16.44
CA ASP A 263 10.88 -14.88 -17.68
C ASP A 263 11.62 -15.88 -18.57
N ILE A 264 12.39 -16.81 -17.98
CA ILE A 264 13.02 -17.91 -18.70
C ILE A 264 11.95 -18.85 -19.29
N GLU A 265 10.95 -19.24 -18.50
CA GLU A 265 9.88 -20.12 -18.99
C GLU A 265 9.00 -19.47 -20.06
N ARG A 266 8.73 -18.16 -19.95
CA ARG A 266 8.06 -17.40 -21.04
C ARG A 266 8.87 -17.47 -22.34
N LYS A 267 10.19 -17.29 -22.27
CA LYS A 267 11.08 -17.39 -23.44
C LYS A 267 11.10 -18.79 -24.03
N ARG A 268 11.17 -19.83 -23.19
CA ARG A 268 11.14 -21.24 -23.61
C ARG A 268 9.80 -21.65 -24.22
N ALA A 269 8.71 -21.11 -23.69
CA ALA A 269 7.36 -21.35 -24.19
C ALA A 269 7.11 -20.75 -25.58
N ALA A 270 7.97 -19.85 -26.07
CA ALA A 270 7.82 -19.23 -27.38
C ALA A 270 7.67 -20.29 -28.47
N ARG A 271 6.66 -20.10 -29.34
CA ARG A 271 6.31 -21.03 -30.44
C ARG A 271 5.79 -22.40 -30.00
N THR A 272 5.35 -22.54 -28.75
CA THR A 272 4.68 -23.74 -28.23
C THR A 272 3.24 -23.41 -27.82
N TRP A 273 2.44 -24.43 -27.50
CA TRP A 273 1.09 -24.25 -26.95
C TRP A 273 1.10 -23.45 -25.63
N ARG A 274 2.20 -23.51 -24.86
CA ARG A 274 2.36 -22.79 -23.59
C ARG A 274 2.39 -21.27 -23.78
N ALA A 275 2.78 -20.78 -24.97
CA ALA A 275 2.81 -19.34 -25.25
C ALA A 275 1.44 -18.67 -25.07
N GLU A 276 0.36 -19.34 -25.43
CA GLU A 276 -1.00 -18.80 -25.27
C GLU A 276 -1.39 -18.67 -23.80
N TRP A 277 -0.98 -19.60 -22.95
CA TRP A 277 -1.21 -19.50 -21.52
C TRP A 277 -0.36 -18.40 -20.88
N TRP A 278 0.93 -18.34 -21.20
CA TRP A 278 1.84 -17.32 -20.67
C TRP A 278 1.43 -15.89 -21.04
N LYS A 279 0.81 -15.66 -22.21
CA LYS A 279 0.22 -14.36 -22.60
C LYS A 279 -0.89 -13.87 -21.65
N ARG A 280 -1.53 -14.81 -20.93
CA ARG A 280 -2.65 -14.57 -20.01
C ARG A 280 -2.20 -14.53 -18.54
N ILE A 281 -0.90 -14.63 -18.27
CA ILE A 281 -0.31 -14.34 -16.97
C ILE A 281 0.21 -12.90 -17.02
N PRO A 282 -0.33 -11.99 -16.18
CA PRO A 282 0.17 -10.62 -16.09
C PRO A 282 1.69 -10.58 -15.82
N GLN A 283 2.31 -9.50 -16.27
CA GLN A 283 3.74 -9.25 -16.06
C GLN A 283 3.89 -8.06 -15.13
N PRO A 284 5.00 -7.98 -14.38
CA PRO A 284 5.32 -6.79 -13.62
C PRO A 284 5.31 -5.55 -14.50
N GLY A 285 4.77 -4.46 -13.94
CA GLY A 285 4.76 -3.18 -14.59
C GLY A 285 6.16 -2.56 -14.67
N LYS A 286 6.23 -1.35 -15.23
CA LYS A 286 7.43 -0.51 -15.13
C LYS A 286 7.23 0.54 -14.04
N GLY A 287 8.33 1.07 -13.50
CA GLY A 287 8.31 2.19 -12.55
C GLY A 287 7.57 1.86 -11.26
N ARG A 288 6.43 2.51 -11.02
CA ARG A 288 5.65 2.38 -9.77
C ARG A 288 5.00 1.01 -9.58
N ALA A 289 4.70 0.31 -10.68
CA ALA A 289 4.05 -1.00 -10.70
C ALA A 289 5.06 -2.17 -10.88
N SER A 290 6.35 -1.93 -10.67
CA SER A 290 7.41 -2.94 -10.89
C SER A 290 7.34 -4.13 -9.94
N LYS A 291 6.62 -3.99 -8.82
CA LYS A 291 6.42 -5.08 -7.86
C LYS A 291 5.14 -5.85 -8.10
N ASP A 292 4.24 -5.35 -8.94
CA ASP A 292 2.96 -6.00 -9.21
C ASP A 292 3.21 -7.29 -10.01
N TRP A 293 2.32 -8.28 -9.87
CA TRP A 293 2.29 -9.45 -10.75
C TRP A 293 3.58 -10.30 -10.82
N ILE A 294 4.32 -10.43 -9.71
CA ILE A 294 5.41 -11.42 -9.58
C ILE A 294 4.82 -12.81 -9.30
N PRO A 295 4.82 -13.76 -10.26
CA PRO A 295 4.28 -15.09 -10.04
C PRO A 295 5.16 -15.88 -9.07
N PHE A 296 4.58 -16.82 -8.33
CA PHE A 296 5.28 -17.66 -7.35
C PHE A 296 6.00 -16.93 -6.20
N GLY A 297 5.77 -15.63 -6.03
CA GLY A 297 6.10 -14.90 -4.80
C GLY A 297 5.05 -15.10 -3.71
N ASP A 298 5.27 -14.53 -2.53
CA ASP A 298 4.39 -14.66 -1.36
C ASP A 298 2.92 -14.35 -1.68
N HIS A 299 2.67 -13.25 -2.41
CA HIS A 299 1.31 -12.83 -2.73
C HIS A 299 0.58 -13.84 -3.62
N TYR A 300 1.29 -14.51 -4.52
CA TYR A 300 0.75 -15.54 -5.40
C TYR A 300 0.31 -16.77 -4.60
N TRP A 301 1.17 -17.26 -3.71
CA TRP A 301 0.88 -18.45 -2.90
C TRP A 301 -0.25 -18.21 -1.91
N ILE A 302 -0.27 -17.05 -1.23
CA ILE A 302 -1.39 -16.70 -0.35
C ILE A 302 -2.71 -16.62 -1.15
N ALA A 303 -2.70 -16.03 -2.34
CA ALA A 303 -3.88 -15.96 -3.21
C ALA A 303 -4.36 -17.33 -3.72
N ARG A 304 -3.43 -18.27 -3.96
CA ARG A 304 -3.71 -19.65 -4.35
C ARG A 304 -4.37 -20.42 -3.21
N ASP A 305 -3.79 -20.35 -2.01
CA ASP A 305 -4.15 -21.25 -0.91
C ASP A 305 -5.25 -20.68 0.00
N MET A 306 -5.70 -19.44 -0.25
CA MET A 306 -6.84 -18.85 0.48
C MET A 306 -8.20 -19.45 0.11
N LYS A 307 -9.08 -19.55 1.11
CA LYS A 307 -10.47 -20.01 0.94
C LYS A 307 -11.33 -18.93 0.28
N PRO A 308 -12.47 -19.28 -0.35
CA PRO A 308 -13.41 -18.29 -0.89
C PRO A 308 -13.89 -17.26 0.14
N GLU A 309 -14.03 -17.65 1.40
CA GLU A 309 -14.42 -16.75 2.51
C GLU A 309 -13.33 -15.70 2.79
N HIS A 310 -12.06 -16.10 2.69
CA HIS A 310 -10.93 -15.18 2.85
C HIS A 310 -10.90 -14.15 1.72
N ALA A 311 -11.10 -14.60 0.48
CA ALA A 311 -11.18 -13.73 -0.68
C ALA A 311 -12.34 -12.73 -0.55
N LYS A 312 -13.52 -13.19 -0.09
CA LYS A 312 -14.68 -12.33 0.16
C LYS A 312 -14.38 -11.25 1.21
N PHE A 313 -13.69 -11.61 2.29
CA PHE A 313 -13.24 -10.64 3.30
C PHE A 313 -12.31 -9.59 2.68
N LEU A 314 -11.23 -10.00 2.00
CA LEU A 314 -10.27 -9.07 1.39
C LEU A 314 -10.90 -8.16 0.31
N PHE A 315 -11.77 -8.71 -0.55
CA PHE A 315 -12.50 -7.94 -1.55
C PHE A 315 -13.47 -6.91 -0.93
N SER A 316 -13.87 -7.12 0.33
CA SER A 316 -14.75 -6.19 1.04
C SER A 316 -14.00 -5.01 1.67
N LEU A 317 -12.68 -5.09 1.82
CA LEU A 317 -11.89 -4.05 2.49
C LEU A 317 -11.86 -2.76 1.66
N PRO A 318 -12.25 -1.60 2.24
CA PRO A 318 -12.10 -0.30 1.62
C PRO A 318 -10.65 0.22 1.70
N LEU A 319 -10.33 1.25 0.92
CA LEU A 319 -9.07 2.00 1.05
C LEU A 319 -9.09 2.95 2.24
N VAL A 320 -10.26 3.53 2.53
CA VAL A 320 -10.49 4.48 3.63
C VAL A 320 -11.70 4.03 4.45
N ILE A 321 -11.57 4.02 5.78
CA ILE A 321 -12.73 4.00 6.67
C ILE A 321 -12.90 5.40 7.25
N HIS A 322 -14.10 5.96 7.12
CA HIS A 322 -14.47 7.27 7.64
C HIS A 322 -15.46 7.10 8.79
N VAL A 323 -15.21 7.76 9.92
CA VAL A 323 -16.07 7.71 11.11
C VAL A 323 -16.43 9.15 11.50
N PRO A 324 -17.55 9.67 10.96
CA PRO A 324 -17.96 11.06 11.18
C PRO A 324 -18.14 11.38 12.67
N SER A 325 -18.75 10.47 13.43
CA SER A 325 -19.10 10.65 14.84
C SER A 325 -17.91 10.90 15.78
N GLU A 326 -16.69 10.63 15.32
CA GLU A 326 -15.45 10.90 16.06
C GLU A 326 -14.45 11.73 15.24
N HIS A 327 -14.88 12.27 14.09
CA HIS A 327 -14.09 13.05 13.13
C HIS A 327 -12.74 12.42 12.79
N PHE A 328 -12.77 11.14 12.40
CA PHE A 328 -11.56 10.38 12.14
C PHE A 328 -11.61 9.52 10.87
N PHE A 329 -10.43 9.37 10.26
CA PHE A 329 -10.17 8.47 9.14
C PHE A 329 -9.17 7.38 9.53
N LEU A 330 -9.44 6.15 9.10
CA LEU A 330 -8.46 5.07 9.06
C LEU A 330 -8.05 4.88 7.61
N VAL A 331 -6.74 4.88 7.36
CA VAL A 331 -6.12 4.64 6.05
C VAL A 331 -4.92 3.72 6.23
N HIS A 332 -4.39 3.15 5.14
CA HIS A 332 -3.15 2.39 5.22
C HIS A 332 -1.92 3.30 5.02
N GLY A 333 -1.73 3.84 3.81
CA GLY A 333 -0.57 4.67 3.48
C GLY A 333 -0.69 6.09 4.03
N GLY A 334 -1.71 6.82 3.57
CA GLY A 334 -1.95 8.18 4.02
C GLY A 334 -3.08 8.88 3.29
N LEU A 335 -3.39 10.09 3.76
CA LEU A 335 -4.44 10.96 3.23
C LEU A 335 -3.90 12.40 3.19
N LEU A 336 -4.23 13.16 2.14
CA LEU A 336 -3.84 14.57 2.07
C LEU A 336 -4.98 15.48 2.51
N PRO A 337 -4.70 16.54 3.28
CA PRO A 337 -5.73 17.46 3.76
C PRO A 337 -6.20 18.46 2.68
N SER A 338 -5.40 18.66 1.62
CA SER A 338 -5.65 19.61 0.53
C SER A 338 -4.90 19.17 -0.75
N ASP A 339 -5.21 19.75 -1.91
CA ASP A 339 -4.43 19.54 -3.13
C ASP A 339 -3.07 20.26 -2.98
N PRO A 340 -1.94 19.55 -2.94
CA PRO A 340 -0.61 20.15 -2.74
C PRO A 340 -0.11 20.97 -3.95
N ARG A 341 -0.86 20.99 -5.06
CA ARG A 341 -0.55 21.81 -6.25
C ARG A 341 -1.15 23.21 -6.18
N ARG A 342 -1.92 23.50 -5.13
CA ARG A 342 -2.58 24.78 -4.88
C ARG A 342 -2.15 25.34 -3.53
N PRO A 343 -2.19 26.68 -3.34
CA PRO A 343 -2.09 27.28 -2.02
C PRO A 343 -3.13 26.68 -1.06
N SER A 344 -2.81 26.65 0.23
CA SER A 344 -3.66 26.03 1.26
C SER A 344 -4.99 26.78 1.50
N ASP A 345 -5.04 28.05 1.11
CA ASP A 345 -6.13 29.01 1.28
C ASP A 345 -6.89 29.28 -0.04
N ASP A 346 -6.53 28.59 -1.13
CA ASP A 346 -7.27 28.65 -2.40
C ASP A 346 -8.72 28.21 -2.14
N GLU A 347 -9.69 29.00 -2.62
CA GLU A 347 -11.14 28.76 -2.44
C GLU A 347 -11.57 27.37 -2.92
N ARG A 348 -10.81 26.71 -3.80
CA ARG A 348 -11.10 25.33 -4.23
C ARG A 348 -10.56 24.26 -3.28
N GLN A 349 -9.91 24.63 -2.17
CA GLN A 349 -9.44 23.68 -1.17
C GLN A 349 -10.57 23.35 -0.19
N PRO A 350 -10.74 22.06 0.17
CA PRO A 350 -11.86 21.62 1.00
C PRO A 350 -11.87 22.21 2.42
N LEU A 351 -10.73 22.75 2.87
CA LEU A 351 -10.57 23.34 4.21
C LEU A 351 -10.52 24.88 4.19
N ALA A 352 -10.52 25.51 3.01
CA ALA A 352 -10.36 26.97 2.88
C ALA A 352 -11.68 27.74 2.87
N HIS A 353 -12.82 27.05 2.86
CA HIS A 353 -14.16 27.65 2.88
C HIS A 353 -15.08 26.92 3.85
N ILE A 354 -16.15 27.59 4.26
CA ILE A 354 -17.23 26.94 5.02
C ILE A 354 -17.94 25.94 4.09
N PRO A 355 -18.09 24.66 4.49
CA PRO A 355 -18.73 23.64 3.66
C PRO A 355 -20.17 24.02 3.27
N SER A 356 -20.52 23.81 2.01
CA SER A 356 -21.86 24.05 1.45
C SER A 356 -22.51 22.77 0.94
N ALA A 357 -23.85 22.74 0.91
CA ALA A 357 -24.62 21.64 0.33
C ALA A 357 -24.31 21.42 -1.16
N ASP A 358 -23.96 22.50 -1.87
CA ASP A 358 -23.66 22.49 -3.29
C ASP A 358 -22.34 21.74 -3.58
N ASP A 359 -21.42 21.69 -2.61
CA ASP A 359 -20.12 21.00 -2.71
C ASP A 359 -20.31 19.49 -2.93
N ILE A 360 -21.42 18.93 -2.44
CA ILE A 360 -21.79 17.50 -2.60
C ILE A 360 -22.18 17.18 -4.06
N THR A 361 -22.62 18.19 -4.82
CA THR A 361 -23.23 18.01 -6.16
C THR A 361 -22.33 18.42 -7.31
N SER A 362 -21.24 19.13 -7.03
CA SER A 362 -20.31 19.56 -8.07
C SER A 362 -19.54 18.35 -8.63
N ASP A 363 -19.77 18.04 -9.91
CA ASP A 363 -18.93 17.10 -10.65
C ASP A 363 -17.56 17.77 -10.81
N PRO A 364 -16.44 17.18 -10.39
CA PRO A 364 -15.13 17.81 -10.52
C PRO A 364 -14.78 18.01 -11.99
N THR A 365 -15.12 19.17 -12.55
CA THR A 365 -14.78 19.57 -13.91
C THR A 365 -13.43 20.30 -13.89
N ASP A 366 -12.34 19.53 -13.86
CA ASP A 366 -11.04 19.86 -14.49
C ASP A 366 -10.00 18.78 -14.13
N ASP A 367 -10.20 17.55 -14.60
CA ASP A 367 -9.23 16.46 -14.45
C ASP A 367 -8.12 16.58 -15.52
N ALA A 368 -7.35 17.67 -15.47
CA ALA A 368 -6.09 17.76 -16.20
C ALA A 368 -4.98 17.02 -15.43
N GLU A 369 -4.44 15.98 -16.07
CA GLU A 369 -3.13 15.37 -15.81
C GLU A 369 -3.01 14.44 -14.58
N TYR A 370 -3.85 13.40 -14.51
CA TYR A 370 -3.53 12.18 -13.77
C TYR A 370 -3.43 10.99 -14.72
N ASP A 371 -2.32 10.25 -14.68
CA ASP A 371 -2.06 9.07 -15.53
C ASP A 371 -2.89 7.82 -15.13
N HIS A 372 -3.86 7.96 -14.22
CA HIS A 372 -4.64 6.86 -13.67
C HIS A 372 -6.12 7.18 -13.58
N THR A 373 -6.95 6.13 -13.63
CA THR A 373 -8.39 6.22 -13.42
C THR A 373 -8.69 6.63 -11.98
N LEU A 374 -9.09 7.89 -11.79
CA LEU A 374 -9.60 8.36 -10.51
C LEU A 374 -10.90 7.62 -10.19
N LEU A 375 -11.02 7.13 -8.96
CA LEU A 375 -12.26 6.49 -8.52
C LEU A 375 -13.34 7.55 -8.36
N LYS A 376 -14.54 7.25 -8.86
CA LYS A 376 -15.74 7.98 -8.46
C LYS A 376 -16.03 7.63 -7.02
N VAL A 377 -15.64 8.51 -6.12
CA VAL A 377 -16.01 8.41 -4.73
C VAL A 377 -17.43 8.98 -4.65
N ALA A 378 -18.39 8.24 -4.08
CA ALA A 378 -19.76 8.72 -3.88
C ALA A 378 -19.88 9.43 -2.52
N PRO A 379 -20.55 10.59 -2.44
CA PRO A 379 -20.69 11.30 -1.17
C PRO A 379 -21.44 10.42 -0.15
N PRO A 380 -21.15 10.54 1.15
CA PRO A 380 -21.80 9.70 2.16
C PRO A 380 -23.32 9.95 2.17
N GLN A 381 -24.11 8.87 2.07
CA GLN A 381 -25.58 8.98 1.95
C GLN A 381 -26.27 9.66 3.14
N SER A 382 -25.61 9.72 4.30
CA SER A 382 -26.09 10.40 5.51
C SER A 382 -26.05 11.93 5.41
N VAL A 383 -25.26 12.49 4.49
CA VAL A 383 -25.01 13.95 4.36
C VAL A 383 -26.02 14.61 3.42
N LEU A 384 -26.84 13.84 2.70
CA LEU A 384 -27.84 14.37 1.74
C LEU A 384 -29.12 14.90 2.42
N ARG A 385 -29.12 15.14 3.73
CA ARG A 385 -30.34 15.39 4.52
C ARG A 385 -30.34 16.74 5.24
N GLY A 386 -30.21 17.82 4.47
CA GLY A 386 -30.99 19.03 4.71
C GLY A 386 -30.25 20.25 5.25
N LEU A 387 -29.40 20.86 4.43
CA LEU A 387 -29.00 22.25 4.62
C LEU A 387 -30.11 23.17 4.07
N GLY A 388 -31.08 23.49 4.94
CA GLY A 388 -32.09 24.51 4.68
C GLY A 388 -31.49 25.90 4.89
N THR A 389 -31.39 26.69 3.83
CA THR A 389 -30.90 28.07 3.87
C THR A 389 -31.95 29.03 4.43
N GLU A 390 -32.17 29.06 5.75
CA GLU A 390 -32.70 30.26 6.42
C GLU A 390 -32.11 30.42 7.83
N SER A 391 -31.51 31.59 8.07
CA SER A 391 -30.80 32.01 9.28
C SER A 391 -31.62 31.83 10.58
N LYS A 392 -31.01 31.16 11.59
CA LYS A 392 -31.11 31.42 13.05
C LYS A 392 -30.24 30.44 13.83
N ASN A 393 -29.20 30.94 14.52
CA ASN A 393 -28.27 30.26 15.44
C ASN A 393 -27.79 28.86 15.00
N ILE A 394 -26.55 28.79 14.49
CA ILE A 394 -25.86 27.52 14.20
C ILE A 394 -25.84 26.66 15.47
N THR A 395 -26.48 25.50 15.41
CA THR A 395 -26.52 24.52 16.51
C THR A 395 -25.34 23.56 16.43
N ASP A 396 -25.06 22.84 17.52
CA ASP A 396 -24.03 21.77 17.52
C ASP A 396 -24.34 20.68 16.47
N ALA A 397 -25.62 20.44 16.18
CA ALA A 397 -26.02 19.49 15.14
C ALA A 397 -25.70 20.00 13.73
N ASP A 398 -25.87 21.30 13.49
CA ASP A 398 -25.49 21.92 12.21
C ASP A 398 -23.96 21.90 12.03
N ILE A 399 -23.21 22.12 13.12
CA ILE A 399 -21.74 21.98 13.11
C ILE A 399 -21.36 20.54 12.75
N GLU A 400 -21.97 19.54 13.38
CA GLU A 400 -21.70 18.12 13.08
C GLU A 400 -21.97 17.78 11.60
N GLU A 401 -23.07 18.28 11.04
CA GLU A 401 -23.40 18.09 9.62
C GLU A 401 -22.36 18.77 8.71
N MET A 402 -22.01 20.04 8.97
CA MET A 402 -20.99 20.75 8.22
C MET A 402 -19.62 20.05 8.29
N ARG A 403 -19.25 19.48 9.45
CA ARG A 403 -18.01 18.69 9.58
C ARG A 403 -18.05 17.43 8.73
N ALA A 404 -19.19 16.73 8.69
CA ALA A 404 -19.35 15.57 7.82
C ALA A 404 -19.21 15.95 6.33
N VAL A 405 -19.72 17.13 5.91
CA VAL A 405 -19.53 17.66 4.56
C VAL A 405 -18.05 17.99 4.30
N GLN A 406 -17.38 18.70 5.21
CA GLN A 406 -15.95 19.02 5.13
C GLN A 406 -15.09 17.76 4.97
N GLU A 407 -15.37 16.74 5.77
CA GLU A 407 -14.64 15.47 5.76
C GLU A 407 -14.87 14.69 4.46
N ALA A 408 -16.09 14.75 3.92
CA ALA A 408 -16.34 14.25 2.58
C ALA A 408 -15.51 15.04 1.54
N ALA A 409 -15.54 16.37 1.56
CA ALA A 409 -14.76 17.21 0.65
C ALA A 409 -13.27 16.85 0.64
N VAL A 410 -12.67 16.54 1.79
CA VAL A 410 -11.28 16.03 1.86
C VAL A 410 -11.09 14.74 1.04
N LEU A 411 -12.05 13.82 1.06
CA LEU A 411 -11.96 12.55 0.30
C LEU A 411 -12.21 12.75 -1.20
N HIS A 412 -13.10 13.67 -1.58
CA HIS A 412 -13.59 13.84 -2.95
C HIS A 412 -12.83 14.91 -3.73
N ASP A 413 -12.55 16.06 -3.12
CA ASP A 413 -12.08 17.24 -3.85
C ASP A 413 -10.57 17.22 -4.01
N VAL A 414 -9.85 16.59 -3.08
CA VAL A 414 -8.41 16.36 -3.18
C VAL A 414 -8.14 15.24 -4.20
N PRO A 415 -7.59 15.53 -5.39
CA PRO A 415 -7.53 14.52 -6.46
C PRO A 415 -6.62 13.33 -6.12
N HIS A 416 -5.56 13.58 -5.34
CA HIS A 416 -4.68 12.55 -4.80
C HIS A 416 -5.41 11.54 -3.91
N ASN A 417 -6.44 11.98 -3.18
CA ASN A 417 -7.19 11.08 -2.31
C ASN A 417 -8.09 10.13 -3.12
N ARG A 418 -8.46 10.49 -4.36
CA ARG A 418 -9.21 9.64 -5.31
C ARG A 418 -8.35 8.61 -6.04
N ASP A 419 -7.02 8.71 -5.96
CA ASP A 419 -6.07 7.75 -6.56
C ASP A 419 -5.76 6.61 -5.59
N PRO A 420 -6.19 5.36 -5.89
CA PRO A 420 -5.87 4.20 -5.07
C PRO A 420 -4.38 4.00 -4.85
N TRP A 421 -3.55 4.31 -5.85
CA TRP A 421 -2.11 4.16 -5.72
C TRP A 421 -1.56 5.11 -4.66
N VAL A 422 -2.02 6.37 -4.61
CA VAL A 422 -1.60 7.33 -3.59
C VAL A 422 -2.03 6.86 -2.21
N ILE A 423 -3.31 6.57 -1.98
CA ILE A 423 -3.81 6.17 -0.65
C ILE A 423 -3.07 4.95 -0.10
N LEU A 424 -2.74 3.99 -0.96
CA LEU A 424 -2.03 2.77 -0.59
C LEU A 424 -0.52 2.97 -0.39
N ASN A 425 0.10 3.99 -1.02
CA ASN A 425 1.57 4.05 -1.11
C ASN A 425 2.20 5.35 -0.64
N ILE A 426 1.44 6.43 -0.42
CA ILE A 426 2.01 7.74 -0.09
C ILE A 426 2.80 7.69 1.21
N ARG A 427 4.00 8.29 1.18
CA ARG A 427 4.83 8.58 2.35
C ARG A 427 5.12 10.07 2.48
N GLY A 428 5.18 10.77 1.34
CA GLY A 428 5.35 12.21 1.32
C GLY A 428 4.91 12.84 0.01
N VAL A 429 5.07 14.15 -0.05
CA VAL A 429 4.75 14.98 -1.20
C VAL A 429 6.00 15.76 -1.59
N ARG A 430 6.40 15.67 -2.86
CA ARG A 430 7.56 16.42 -3.40
C ARG A 430 7.23 17.91 -3.52
N LYS A 431 8.26 18.76 -3.67
CA LYS A 431 8.10 20.20 -3.94
C LYS A 431 7.19 20.48 -5.16
N SER A 432 7.16 19.58 -6.14
CA SER A 432 6.26 19.66 -7.30
C SER A 432 4.78 19.33 -7.04
N GLY A 433 4.40 19.05 -5.78
CA GLY A 433 3.06 18.58 -5.43
C GLY A 433 2.81 17.09 -5.73
N LYS A 434 3.78 16.37 -6.32
CA LYS A 434 3.62 14.94 -6.66
C LYS A 434 3.77 14.05 -5.42
N ALA A 435 2.77 13.22 -5.16
CA ALA A 435 2.84 12.17 -4.14
C ALA A 435 3.96 11.14 -4.44
N THR A 436 4.66 10.71 -3.40
CA THR A 436 5.78 9.75 -3.48
C THR A 436 5.67 8.65 -2.42
N ARG A 437 6.07 7.44 -2.82
CA ARG A 437 6.19 6.26 -1.97
C ARG A 437 7.57 6.06 -1.34
N ARG A 438 8.54 6.90 -1.73
CA ARG A 438 9.90 6.89 -1.19
C ARG A 438 9.89 7.64 0.16
N SER A 439 10.46 7.04 1.20
CA SER A 439 10.48 7.61 2.56
C SER A 439 11.46 8.78 2.72
N ASP A 440 12.47 8.84 1.87
CA ASP A 440 13.56 9.82 1.86
C ASP A 440 13.27 11.03 0.94
N LYS A 441 12.12 11.07 0.26
CA LYS A 441 11.79 12.11 -0.71
C LYS A 441 10.52 12.86 -0.32
N GLY A 442 10.61 14.19 -0.34
CA GLY A 442 9.47 15.09 -0.12
C GLY A 442 9.09 15.29 1.36
N LYS A 443 8.17 16.20 1.61
CA LYS A 443 7.64 16.48 2.94
C LYS A 443 6.67 15.36 3.33
N HIS A 444 6.88 14.77 4.51
CA HIS A 444 6.04 13.68 5.00
C HIS A 444 4.57 14.13 5.08
N TRP A 445 3.65 13.31 4.58
CA TRP A 445 2.24 13.72 4.45
C TRP A 445 1.62 14.02 5.82
N ALA A 446 1.99 13.28 6.87
CA ALA A 446 1.47 13.52 8.21
C ALA A 446 1.92 14.89 8.78
N LYS A 447 3.10 15.41 8.40
CA LYS A 447 3.53 16.76 8.77
C LYS A 447 2.66 17.81 8.08
N ILE A 448 2.28 17.58 6.81
CA ILE A 448 1.36 18.43 6.05
C ILE A 448 -0.03 18.42 6.70
N TRP A 449 -0.56 17.22 7.01
CA TRP A 449 -1.85 17.06 7.69
C TRP A 449 -1.91 17.84 9.00
N ASN A 450 -0.97 17.60 9.92
CA ASN A 450 -0.97 18.28 11.22
C ASN A 450 -0.79 19.80 11.09
N GLY A 451 0.00 20.27 10.12
CA GLY A 451 0.16 21.70 9.85
C GLY A 451 -1.16 22.37 9.47
N GLN A 452 -1.95 21.76 8.60
CA GLN A 452 -3.26 22.31 8.22
C GLN A 452 -4.31 22.17 9.33
N MET A 453 -4.35 21.03 10.01
CA MET A 453 -5.30 20.84 11.13
C MET A 453 -5.03 21.81 12.29
N LYS A 454 -3.79 22.29 12.47
CA LYS A 454 -3.46 23.35 13.44
C LYS A 454 -4.14 24.68 13.10
N ARG A 455 -4.40 24.95 11.81
CA ARG A 455 -5.00 26.20 11.32
C ARG A 455 -6.53 26.19 11.38
N CYS A 456 -7.17 25.06 11.62
CA CYS A 456 -8.63 24.96 11.70
C CYS A 456 -9.18 25.69 12.94
N GLY A 457 -9.91 26.79 12.72
CA GLY A 457 -10.46 27.66 13.77
C GLY A 457 -11.96 27.50 14.05
N GLY A 458 -12.67 26.65 13.29
CA GLY A 458 -14.12 26.45 13.35
C GLY A 458 -14.89 27.21 12.27
N PHE A 459 -16.21 26.99 12.20
CA PHE A 459 -17.09 27.54 11.14
C PHE A 459 -17.71 28.91 11.48
N VAL A 460 -17.61 29.36 12.73
CA VAL A 460 -18.31 30.57 13.21
C VAL A 460 -17.30 31.66 13.53
N GLU A 461 -17.58 32.88 13.03
CA GLU A 461 -16.83 34.08 13.35
C GLU A 461 -17.05 34.43 14.84
N SER A 462 -15.98 34.53 15.63
CA SER A 462 -16.06 34.93 17.03
C SER A 462 -16.37 36.42 17.15
N SER A 463 -17.60 36.82 16.87
CA SER A 463 -18.18 38.04 17.44
C SER A 463 -18.82 37.66 18.78
N GLU A 464 -18.39 38.30 19.87
CA GLU A 464 -18.94 38.20 21.24
C GLU A 464 -18.25 37.21 22.22
N ARG A 465 -17.04 37.56 22.67
CA ARG A 465 -16.63 37.33 24.07
C ARG A 465 -15.56 38.34 24.49
N GLU A 466 -15.98 39.59 24.69
CA GLU A 466 -15.24 40.52 25.54
C GLU A 466 -15.74 40.31 26.99
N GLY A 467 -14.86 39.96 27.92
CA GLY A 467 -15.23 39.84 29.33
C GLY A 467 -14.26 39.05 30.20
N GLU A 468 -13.32 39.80 30.80
CA GLU A 468 -12.62 39.56 32.07
C GLU A 468 -11.65 38.37 32.18
N GLY A 469 -10.38 38.73 32.38
CA GLY A 469 -9.26 37.81 32.55
C GLY A 469 -9.07 37.34 33.98
N ASP A 470 -8.34 36.25 34.08
CA ASP A 470 -7.41 35.99 35.17
C ASP A 470 -6.11 35.51 34.52
N GLU A 471 -5.01 36.14 34.93
CA GLU A 471 -3.65 35.86 34.48
C GLU A 471 -3.18 34.56 35.16
N ASP A 472 -3.22 33.44 34.45
CA ASP A 472 -2.39 32.27 34.75
C ASP A 472 -1.50 31.97 33.54
N GLU A 473 -0.20 32.09 33.76
CA GLU A 473 0.89 31.87 32.80
C GLU A 473 0.96 30.39 32.39
N ASP A 474 0.39 30.02 31.24
CA ASP A 474 0.80 28.91 30.39
C ASP A 474 0.22 29.15 28.97
N ASP A 475 1.08 29.66 28.08
CA ASP A 475 0.74 30.29 26.80
C ASP A 475 0.25 29.28 25.73
N ASP A 476 -1.07 29.20 25.54
CA ASP A 476 -1.74 28.50 24.42
C ASP A 476 -2.80 29.47 23.83
N ARG A 477 -2.35 30.50 23.10
CA ARG A 477 -3.19 31.61 22.62
C ARG A 477 -3.99 31.25 21.36
N VAL A 478 -5.33 31.31 21.42
CA VAL A 478 -6.31 31.37 20.30
C VAL A 478 -7.50 32.23 20.76
N PRO A 479 -8.21 33.02 19.91
CA PRO A 479 -8.16 33.10 18.44
C PRO A 479 -7.81 34.48 17.85
N ALA A 480 -7.13 34.46 16.71
CA ALA A 480 -7.03 35.61 15.82
C ALA A 480 -8.27 35.70 14.90
N ARG A 481 -8.73 36.94 14.70
CA ARG A 481 -9.93 37.35 13.96
C ARG A 481 -9.91 36.91 12.50
N PHE A 482 -11.01 36.31 12.06
CA PHE A 482 -11.37 36.16 10.65
C PHE A 482 -11.49 37.57 10.02
N ARG A 483 -10.76 37.85 8.94
CA ARG A 483 -10.97 39.05 8.10
C ARG A 483 -11.12 38.62 6.66
N LEU A 484 -12.37 38.54 6.23
CA LEU A 484 -12.75 38.54 4.82
C LEU A 484 -12.81 40.00 4.35
N THR A 485 -11.67 40.65 4.11
CA THR A 485 -11.63 41.91 3.37
C THR A 485 -10.42 41.99 2.46
N GLU A 486 -10.73 42.14 1.18
CA GLU A 486 -9.91 42.54 0.04
C GLU A 486 -8.70 43.44 0.37
N ALA A 487 -7.50 42.98 0.05
CA ALA A 487 -6.50 43.71 -0.76
C ALA A 487 -5.18 42.93 -0.75
N ARG A 488 -4.68 42.63 -1.96
CA ARG A 488 -3.33 42.12 -2.20
C ARG A 488 -2.30 43.12 -1.65
N ASP A 489 -1.48 42.67 -0.71
CA ASP A 489 -0.07 43.09 -0.66
C ASP A 489 0.79 41.85 -0.91
N LYS A 490 1.47 41.88 -2.04
CA LYS A 490 2.57 40.97 -2.35
C LYS A 490 3.76 41.48 -1.56
N ASP A 491 4.30 40.61 -0.70
CA ASP A 491 5.61 40.66 -0.05
C ASP A 491 5.48 40.41 1.46
N ASN A 492 5.29 39.14 1.85
CA ASN A 492 5.78 38.58 3.11
C ASN A 492 5.62 37.05 3.08
N ASP A 493 6.74 36.33 3.21
CA ASP A 493 6.86 34.85 3.28
C ASP A 493 6.29 34.23 4.57
N HIS A 494 5.14 34.71 5.06
CA HIS A 494 4.49 34.23 6.29
C HIS A 494 3.01 33.89 6.07
N ASP A 495 2.71 33.07 5.06
CA ASP A 495 1.37 32.52 4.80
C ASP A 495 0.95 31.39 5.77
N ASP A 496 1.82 31.01 6.73
CA ASP A 496 1.61 29.87 7.63
C ASP A 496 0.67 30.15 8.83
N ASP A 497 0.21 31.39 9.03
CA ASP A 497 -0.50 31.81 10.26
C ASP A 497 -2.00 32.12 10.08
N ALA A 498 -2.51 32.11 8.84
CA ALA A 498 -3.92 32.40 8.59
C ALA A 498 -4.82 31.22 9.02
N SER A 499 -5.74 31.49 9.96
CA SER A 499 -6.77 30.55 10.40
C SER A 499 -7.70 30.16 9.25
N LEU A 500 -8.01 28.87 9.15
CA LEU A 500 -8.92 28.28 8.17
C LEU A 500 -10.31 28.06 8.78
N PRO A 501 -11.40 28.26 8.02
CA PRO A 501 -12.78 28.05 8.48
C PRO A 501 -13.15 26.55 8.47
N CYS A 502 -12.36 25.75 9.18
CA CYS A 502 -12.52 24.30 9.26
C CYS A 502 -12.47 23.82 10.70
N TYR A 503 -12.91 22.58 10.91
CA TYR A 503 -12.58 21.81 12.11
C TYR A 503 -11.53 20.74 11.83
N PRO A 504 -10.67 20.40 12.80
CA PRO A 504 -9.64 19.39 12.60
C PRO A 504 -10.24 17.97 12.57
N SER A 505 -9.59 17.05 11.83
CA SER A 505 -9.93 15.62 11.82
C SER A 505 -8.67 14.79 12.06
N THR A 506 -8.82 13.61 12.67
CA THR A 506 -7.69 12.73 13.01
C THR A 506 -7.50 11.62 11.97
N VAL A 507 -6.26 11.30 11.60
CA VAL A 507 -5.95 10.16 10.72
C VAL A 507 -5.14 9.09 11.46
N VAL A 508 -5.64 7.86 11.48
CA VAL A 508 -4.89 6.68 11.96
C VAL A 508 -4.39 5.90 10.76
N TYR A 509 -3.12 5.48 10.77
CA TYR A 509 -2.48 4.89 9.59
C TYR A 509 -1.40 3.83 9.89
N GLY A 510 -1.01 3.08 8.85
CA GLY A 510 0.03 2.04 8.84
C GLY A 510 1.25 2.41 7.99
N HIS A 511 1.81 1.45 7.23
CA HIS A 511 2.74 1.63 6.07
C HIS A 511 4.16 2.20 6.34
N ALA A 512 4.37 2.91 7.44
CA ALA A 512 5.55 3.75 7.67
C ALA A 512 6.56 3.19 8.70
N ALA A 513 6.81 1.87 8.73
CA ALA A 513 7.74 1.20 9.66
C ALA A 513 9.10 1.88 9.86
N SER A 514 9.64 2.53 8.82
CA SER A 514 10.91 3.23 8.88
C SER A 514 10.93 4.37 9.90
N ARG A 515 9.75 4.93 10.23
CA ARG A 515 9.58 6.03 11.20
C ARG A 515 9.23 5.55 12.61
N ASP A 516 9.14 4.24 12.81
CA ASP A 516 8.67 3.62 14.06
C ASP A 516 7.31 4.23 14.51
N LEU A 517 7.09 4.39 15.82
CA LEU A 517 5.86 4.94 16.35
C LEU A 517 5.76 6.46 16.11
N ASP A 518 5.02 6.86 15.06
CA ASP A 518 4.81 8.28 14.68
C ASP A 518 3.48 8.81 15.24
N VAL A 519 3.52 9.46 16.40
CA VAL A 519 2.32 10.02 17.06
C VAL A 519 2.40 11.52 17.08
N ARG A 520 1.42 12.17 16.45
CA ARG A 520 1.23 13.63 16.42
C ARG A 520 -0.16 13.98 16.94
N ARG A 521 -0.48 15.27 17.02
CA ARG A 521 -1.77 15.73 17.59
C ARG A 521 -2.99 15.20 16.82
N TRP A 522 -2.90 15.15 15.49
CA TRP A 522 -4.00 14.82 14.57
C TRP A 522 -3.68 13.62 13.67
N THR A 523 -2.54 12.94 13.88
CA THR A 523 -2.21 11.72 13.14
C THR A 523 -1.55 10.68 14.04
N VAL A 524 -1.91 9.41 13.87
CA VAL A 524 -1.37 8.29 14.65
C VAL A 524 -0.91 7.17 13.72
N GLY A 525 0.39 7.01 13.55
CA GLY A 525 1.02 5.91 12.81
C GLY A 525 1.23 4.69 13.71
N LEU A 526 0.74 3.52 13.29
CA LEU A 526 0.75 2.28 14.07
C LEU A 526 1.70 1.21 13.53
N ASP A 527 2.26 1.40 12.34
CA ASP A 527 3.29 0.51 11.79
C ASP A 527 4.63 0.74 12.50
N THR A 528 4.84 0.00 13.59
CA THR A 528 6.08 0.01 14.37
C THR A 528 7.05 -1.09 13.95
N GLY A 529 6.91 -1.64 12.73
CA GLY A 529 7.88 -2.57 12.15
C GLY A 529 7.92 -3.96 12.81
N CYS A 530 6.77 -4.54 13.18
CA CYS A 530 6.70 -5.87 13.80
C CYS A 530 7.45 -6.95 12.99
N LEU A 531 7.29 -6.93 11.67
CA LEU A 531 7.98 -7.82 10.73
C LEU A 531 9.52 -7.80 10.90
N TYR A 532 10.08 -6.65 11.27
CA TYR A 532 11.52 -6.44 11.44
C TYR A 532 12.01 -6.75 12.88
N GLY A 533 11.19 -7.46 13.68
CA GLY A 533 11.52 -7.81 15.07
C GLY A 533 11.41 -6.65 16.06
N ARG A 534 10.74 -5.55 15.66
CA ARG A 534 10.40 -4.44 16.56
C ARG A 534 9.11 -4.76 17.32
N ARG A 535 8.06 -3.96 17.15
CA ARG A 535 6.82 -4.10 17.94
C ARG A 535 5.60 -4.18 17.05
N LEU A 536 4.57 -4.88 17.52
CA LEU A 536 3.21 -4.74 17.00
C LEU A 536 2.44 -3.82 17.95
N THR A 537 1.92 -2.72 17.42
CA THR A 537 1.28 -1.66 18.21
C THR A 537 -0.20 -1.55 17.86
N SER A 538 -1.00 -1.27 18.88
CA SER A 538 -2.42 -0.94 18.77
C SER A 538 -2.75 0.35 19.47
N LEU A 539 -3.76 1.04 18.95
CA LEU A 539 -4.47 2.14 19.59
C LEU A 539 -5.79 1.61 20.18
N VAL A 540 -5.99 1.84 21.48
CA VAL A 540 -7.20 1.49 22.21
C VAL A 540 -7.95 2.78 22.53
N LEU A 541 -9.20 2.87 22.07
CA LEU A 541 -10.12 3.97 22.32
C LEU A 541 -11.26 3.48 23.21
N GLN A 542 -11.65 4.30 24.18
CA GLN A 542 -12.75 4.04 25.11
C GLN A 542 -13.34 5.35 25.60
N ARG A 543 -14.66 5.44 25.79
CA ARG A 543 -15.30 6.61 26.43
C ARG A 543 -14.86 6.72 27.89
N ARG A 544 -14.55 7.92 28.35
CA ARG A 544 -14.24 8.16 29.77
C ARG A 544 -15.46 7.83 30.63
N HIS A 545 -15.24 7.17 31.76
CA HIS A 545 -16.31 6.94 32.71
C HIS A 545 -16.65 8.27 33.43
N PRO A 546 -17.94 8.60 33.67
CA PRO A 546 -18.31 9.84 34.37
C PRO A 546 -17.67 9.98 35.78
N ALA A 547 -17.27 8.87 36.39
CA ALA A 547 -16.57 8.85 37.68
C ALA A 547 -15.04 9.08 37.60
N ASP A 548 -14.44 9.13 36.42
CA ASP A 548 -12.99 9.38 36.21
C ASP A 548 -12.66 10.87 36.05
N VAL A 549 -13.60 11.78 36.33
CA VAL A 549 -13.44 13.24 36.07
C VAL A 549 -12.47 13.94 37.03
N ASP A 550 -11.97 13.29 38.09
CA ASP A 550 -11.22 13.97 39.16
C ASP A 550 -9.87 13.32 39.53
N THR A 551 -9.09 12.82 38.56
CA THR A 551 -7.72 12.40 38.88
C THR A 551 -6.73 12.80 37.78
N PRO A 552 -5.77 13.70 38.05
CA PRO A 552 -4.68 13.98 37.12
C PRO A 552 -3.91 12.67 36.87
N THR A 553 -3.89 12.21 35.62
CA THR A 553 -3.11 11.04 35.21
C THR A 553 -1.63 11.32 35.46
N ARG A 554 -1.11 10.81 36.59
CA ARG A 554 0.33 10.79 36.85
C ARG A 554 0.98 9.90 35.79
N THR A 555 1.67 10.52 34.84
CA THR A 555 2.68 9.84 34.02
C THR A 555 3.66 9.17 34.97
N THR A 556 3.68 7.84 35.00
CA THR A 556 4.79 7.10 35.59
C THR A 556 5.82 6.90 34.49
N PRO A 557 7.00 7.55 34.56
CA PRO A 557 8.09 7.25 33.66
C PRO A 557 8.62 5.86 34.04
N THR A 558 8.64 4.94 33.09
CA THR A 558 9.59 3.82 33.15
C THR A 558 10.53 4.01 31.97
N ASP A 559 11.75 4.36 32.35
CA ASP A 559 13.01 4.30 31.63
C ASP A 559 13.25 5.44 30.60
N GLU A 560 13.92 6.48 31.12
CA GLU A 560 14.95 7.35 30.52
C GLU A 560 14.68 7.87 29.10
N GLU A 561 14.17 9.10 29.04
CA GLU A 561 14.19 9.99 27.88
C GLU A 561 15.64 10.45 27.65
N GLU A 562 16.28 9.98 26.59
CA GLU A 562 17.36 10.72 25.94
C GLU A 562 16.69 11.67 24.93
N GLU A 563 16.70 12.97 25.26
CA GLU A 563 16.35 14.05 24.36
C GLU A 563 17.41 14.11 23.24
N GLU A 564 17.09 13.57 22.06
CA GLU A 564 17.81 13.93 20.84
C GLU A 564 17.14 15.18 20.25
N GLU A 565 17.80 16.33 20.40
CA GLU A 565 17.49 17.55 19.65
C GLU A 565 17.54 17.24 18.14
N GLU A 566 16.38 17.26 17.47
CA GLU A 566 16.33 17.28 16.00
C GLU A 566 16.88 18.64 15.54
N GLY A 567 18.17 18.67 15.16
CA GLY A 567 18.78 19.77 14.43
C GLY A 567 18.15 19.91 13.05
N ASP A 568 17.49 21.05 12.83
CA ASP A 568 17.11 21.53 11.51
C ASP A 568 18.38 21.82 10.71
N ASP A 569 18.63 21.05 9.65
CA ASP A 569 19.46 21.49 8.53
C ASP A 569 18.67 21.33 7.24
N GLU A 570 18.24 22.48 6.73
CA GLU A 570 17.77 22.69 5.38
C GLU A 570 18.94 22.49 4.41
N ASP A 571 18.78 21.64 3.40
CA ASP A 571 19.61 21.73 2.20
C ASP A 571 18.73 21.65 0.96
N GLU A 572 18.61 22.81 0.33
CA GLU A 572 18.22 22.96 -1.05
C GLU A 572 19.29 22.33 -1.96
N SER A 573 18.89 21.43 -2.84
CA SER A 573 19.58 21.30 -4.12
C SER A 573 18.59 21.04 -5.25
N SER A 574 18.87 21.73 -6.35
CA SER A 574 18.14 21.78 -7.60
C SER A 574 18.47 20.58 -8.50
N ASP A 575 17.61 20.44 -9.52
CA ASP A 575 17.86 19.84 -10.83
C ASP A 575 17.61 18.34 -11.07
N GLU A 576 16.63 18.16 -11.98
CA GLU A 576 16.60 17.32 -13.18
C GLU A 576 16.54 15.78 -13.09
N GLU A 577 16.01 15.21 -14.18
CA GLU A 577 15.42 13.88 -14.34
C GLU A 577 16.44 12.74 -14.57
N GLU A 578 15.93 11.50 -14.45
CA GLU A 578 16.53 10.19 -14.86
C GLU A 578 17.76 9.75 -14.02
N ASP A 579 17.92 8.52 -13.49
CA ASP A 579 17.50 7.20 -13.93
C ASP A 579 17.55 6.15 -12.80
N GLU A 580 17.09 4.94 -13.12
CA GLU A 580 17.17 3.68 -12.37
C GLU A 580 18.51 3.42 -11.65
N LEU A 581 18.41 2.97 -10.39
CA LEU A 581 19.18 1.88 -9.77
C LEU A 581 18.85 1.89 -8.28
N ASP A 582 18.22 0.83 -7.76
CA ASP A 582 18.37 0.46 -6.36
C ASP A 582 18.47 -1.06 -6.31
N GLU A 583 19.68 -1.46 -5.92
CA GLU A 583 20.32 -2.76 -5.97
C GLU A 583 19.82 -3.71 -4.87
N TYR A 584 20.01 -4.99 -5.15
CA TYR A 584 19.66 -6.15 -4.33
C TYR A 584 20.41 -6.16 -3.00
N ALA A 585 19.68 -6.38 -1.90
CA ALA A 585 20.23 -7.11 -0.76
C ALA A 585 19.66 -8.53 -0.80
N ALA A 586 20.42 -9.42 -1.42
CA ALA A 586 20.25 -10.85 -1.34
C ALA A 586 20.69 -11.33 0.05
N ASP A 587 19.87 -12.16 0.69
CA ASP A 587 20.36 -13.10 1.70
C ASP A 587 19.86 -14.50 1.31
N GLY A 588 20.81 -15.29 0.82
CA GLY A 588 20.70 -16.72 0.52
C GLY A 588 21.63 -17.54 1.44
N PRO A 589 21.56 -18.88 1.41
CA PRO A 589 21.02 -19.61 2.56
C PRO A 589 22.01 -20.58 3.23
N LEU A 590 21.75 -20.92 4.49
CA LEU A 590 22.32 -22.11 5.13
C LEU A 590 21.36 -23.29 4.97
N GLY A 591 21.77 -24.25 4.15
CA GLY A 591 21.11 -25.54 3.98
C GLY A 591 21.52 -26.58 5.03
N GLY A 592 20.65 -27.59 5.19
CA GLY A 592 20.99 -28.89 5.76
C GLY A 592 20.18 -29.30 6.98
N LEU A 593 19.07 -30.01 6.76
CA LEU A 593 18.84 -31.40 7.18
C LEU A 593 17.33 -31.70 7.27
N ASN A 594 16.83 -32.40 6.26
CA ASN A 594 15.61 -33.20 6.37
C ASN A 594 15.96 -34.53 7.04
N ALA A 595 15.33 -34.84 8.17
CA ALA A 595 14.74 -36.16 8.44
C ALA A 595 14.21 -36.22 9.87
N ARG A 596 12.87 -36.32 9.98
CA ARG A 596 12.03 -36.82 11.08
C ARG A 596 10.96 -35.79 11.39
N TYR A 597 9.74 -36.02 10.90
CA TYR A 597 8.53 -36.13 11.72
C TYR A 597 7.38 -36.59 10.82
N ALA A 598 7.31 -37.91 10.63
CA ALA A 598 6.04 -38.59 10.54
C ALA A 598 5.74 -39.10 11.95
N ARG A 599 4.70 -38.56 12.62
CA ARG A 599 3.77 -39.31 13.47
C ARG A 599 2.79 -38.39 14.20
N VAL A 600 1.54 -38.81 14.12
CA VAL A 600 0.39 -38.42 14.94
C VAL A 600 0.53 -38.96 16.36
N ALA A 601 -0.19 -38.32 17.30
CA ALA A 601 -0.65 -38.76 18.62
C ALA A 601 0.28 -38.60 19.84
N GLY A 602 -0.24 -37.82 20.81
CA GLY A 602 -0.19 -38.13 22.24
C GLY A 602 1.13 -37.88 22.98
N GLY A 603 1.21 -36.76 23.70
CA GLY A 603 2.23 -36.56 24.73
C GLY A 603 2.04 -35.25 25.50
N SER A 604 1.67 -35.34 26.78
CA SER A 604 1.64 -34.21 27.72
C SER A 604 3.02 -33.57 27.83
N ALA A 605 3.14 -32.30 27.44
CA ALA A 605 4.28 -31.46 27.78
C ALA A 605 3.90 -30.54 28.94
N VAL A 606 4.55 -30.79 30.09
CA VAL A 606 4.49 -30.00 31.32
C VAL A 606 4.72 -28.51 31.00
N SER A 607 3.78 -27.67 31.42
CA SER A 607 3.78 -26.23 31.24
C SER A 607 4.93 -25.57 32.02
N ARG A 608 5.99 -25.11 31.33
CA ARG A 608 6.83 -24.03 31.85
C ARG A 608 6.12 -22.72 31.54
N ALA A 609 5.62 -22.06 32.58
CA ALA A 609 5.05 -20.71 32.48
C ALA A 609 6.12 -19.75 31.92
N ARG A 610 5.97 -19.36 30.65
CA ARG A 610 6.72 -18.26 30.05
C ARG A 610 6.34 -16.99 30.80
N LYS A 611 7.33 -16.23 31.28
CA LYS A 611 7.11 -14.86 31.78
C LYS A 611 6.38 -14.06 30.68
N PRO A 612 5.34 -13.28 31.00
CA PRO A 612 4.64 -12.49 30.00
C PRO A 612 5.65 -11.53 29.34
N PRO A 613 5.58 -11.32 28.02
CA PRO A 613 6.44 -10.37 27.33
C PRO A 613 6.28 -8.98 27.97
N LYS A 614 7.38 -8.21 28.10
CA LYS A 614 7.34 -6.84 28.64
C LYS A 614 6.36 -5.99 27.82
N THR A 615 5.20 -5.71 28.41
CA THR A 615 4.12 -4.91 27.83
C THR A 615 4.48 -3.43 27.92
N TRP A 616 4.42 -2.71 26.80
CA TRP A 616 4.56 -1.26 26.78
C TRP A 616 3.21 -0.62 26.53
N SER A 617 2.90 0.47 27.26
CA SER A 617 1.68 1.21 27.02
C SER A 617 1.82 2.70 27.33
N ARG A 618 1.19 3.56 26.52
CA ARG A 618 1.28 5.03 26.64
C ARG A 618 -0.08 5.69 26.36
N GLY A 619 -0.53 6.59 27.22
CA GLY A 619 -1.71 7.42 26.94
C GLY A 619 -1.39 8.52 25.92
N ILE A 620 -2.31 8.84 25.02
CA ILE A 620 -2.13 9.89 24.01
C ILE A 620 -3.35 10.79 23.91
N LYS A 621 -3.18 12.00 23.36
CA LYS A 621 -4.30 12.84 22.93
C LYS A 621 -4.83 12.30 21.60
N PHE A 622 -6.15 12.18 21.46
CA PHE A 622 -6.80 11.66 20.25
C PHE A 622 -8.13 12.38 20.04
N GLY A 623 -8.46 12.69 18.78
CA GLY A 623 -9.68 13.41 18.44
C GLY A 623 -9.74 14.80 19.07
N ASP A 624 -10.93 15.39 19.05
CA ASP A 624 -11.18 16.72 19.59
C ASP A 624 -11.17 16.77 21.11
N LYS A 625 -10.96 17.98 21.65
CA LYS A 625 -11.00 18.23 23.11
C LYS A 625 -12.34 17.78 23.73
N GLY A 626 -13.45 17.88 22.98
CA GLY A 626 -14.80 17.48 23.41
C GLY A 626 -15.16 16.00 23.21
N SER A 627 -14.30 15.18 22.60
CA SER A 627 -14.64 13.77 22.26
C SER A 627 -14.85 12.87 23.49
N HIS A 628 -14.43 13.30 24.69
CA HIS A 628 -14.45 12.48 25.92
C HIS A 628 -13.83 11.07 25.74
N LEU A 629 -12.95 10.91 24.75
CA LEU A 629 -12.24 9.65 24.49
C LEU A 629 -10.98 9.55 25.34
N ARG A 630 -10.73 8.36 25.85
CA ARG A 630 -9.44 7.94 26.39
C ARG A 630 -8.74 7.11 25.33
N ALA A 631 -7.56 7.57 24.90
CA ALA A 631 -6.73 6.89 23.93
C ALA A 631 -5.46 6.34 24.58
N LYS A 632 -5.16 5.07 24.34
CA LYS A 632 -4.00 4.38 24.88
C LYS A 632 -3.35 3.51 23.82
N LEU A 633 -2.05 3.67 23.63
CA LEU A 633 -1.24 2.78 22.82
C LEU A 633 -0.82 1.58 23.66
N VAL A 634 -0.87 0.40 23.07
CA VAL A 634 -0.39 -0.86 23.67
C VAL A 634 0.38 -1.62 22.62
N SER A 635 1.57 -2.11 22.97
CA SER A 635 2.41 -2.86 22.04
C SER A 635 3.11 -4.05 22.65
N VAL A 636 3.34 -5.05 21.82
CA VAL A 636 4.09 -6.29 22.15
C VAL A 636 5.33 -6.40 21.27
N LYS A 637 6.39 -7.01 21.80
CA LYS A 637 7.63 -7.26 21.04
C LYS A 637 7.41 -8.41 20.07
N CYS A 638 7.83 -8.22 18.82
CA CYS A 638 7.76 -9.24 17.79
C CYS A 638 9.06 -10.07 17.72
N PRO A 639 8.98 -11.37 17.32
CA PRO A 639 10.16 -12.17 17.05
C PRO A 639 10.91 -11.62 15.83
N LYS A 640 12.23 -11.83 15.77
CA LYS A 640 13.01 -11.44 14.58
C LYS A 640 12.68 -12.39 13.42
N ALA A 641 12.75 -11.91 12.19
CA ALA A 641 12.48 -12.72 11.00
C ALA A 641 13.36 -13.99 10.89
N GLY A 642 14.57 -13.98 11.46
CA GLY A 642 15.45 -15.16 11.53
C GLY A 642 15.03 -16.23 12.54
N ASP A 643 14.13 -15.92 13.48
CA ASP A 643 13.65 -16.85 14.51
C ASP A 643 12.54 -17.78 14.00
N PHE A 644 12.08 -17.61 12.74
CA PHE A 644 11.09 -18.49 12.11
C PHE A 644 11.67 -19.84 11.65
N ALA A 645 12.99 -20.03 11.66
CA ALA A 645 13.66 -21.26 11.24
C ALA A 645 13.61 -22.40 12.28
N GLY A 646 12.93 -22.20 13.42
CA GLY A 646 12.86 -23.17 14.52
C GLY A 646 11.45 -23.43 15.08
N LEU A 647 10.38 -23.10 14.35
CA LEU A 647 9.00 -23.22 14.80
C LEU A 647 8.14 -24.08 13.87
#